data_AF-A0A8H6HGI2-F1
#
_entry.id   AF-A0A8H6HGI2-F1
#
_cell.length_a   1.000
_cell.length_b   1.000
_cell.length_c   1.000
_cell.angle_alpha   90.00
_cell.angle_beta   90.00
_cell.angle_gamma   90.00
#
_symmetry.space_group_name_H-M   'P 1'
#
loop_
_entity.id
_entity.type
_entity.pdbx_description
1 polymer ?
#
loop_
_entity_poly.entity_id
_entity_poly.type
_entity_poly.pdbx_seq_one_letter_code
_entity_poly.pdbx_strand_id
1 'polypeptide(L)'
;MLEPEGFYDAIIAYGLPREIIDLDRSAQSNVPYQTFLVNGVCKQGGSLSPLKCTLTSSMANRWLSDLSQGDPGRVVIQSHSGRSGLPHTPFDSLQHSLTMVEAMDDSLLFRFDLFSSDYSCALCRSLSTSWPKSCLYAYRTADFPSEDGRVNPTALVPSVDISDPTLTRVKQNEVPLTRSHTTFLRSTSFTFPHSSHRLPLTAIKRVFSQLLFSKIRPRLNAQPINPIDAESLDHAIASKVHTYLGMPFRFRSYTLHSPVNAWGMGFLSVARLNELAAVNGLLRDLNHHIPIFTHMSRTTLSDWSCTRSDCRSPFTSPVPRLIKTEHLKKSIPYHWIIAQDTFRQDGWTLPQLDQSHIFRGEVAITHLSNNLPPQHRLPKRLLNLLAKHGYCNLADVGTWIILPSPHHQTLCIPRPAPTIAPQSIKGHWPRITDWTAGIHRFLHTFLAPDPTVIIPPKQRQVWAEDYLLGFSSLLSRFHDPQVPIEPHYFASDASKVPLSSPFDPFPLSSVTFSSVSHHTSSTWSLQSLGPDPSTAEGEAFGILLNLLLASSHPTDDPIILSDHLSSVKFLNSRQSLSHLSLHRHPLRHIYLWILDILSRFQSPPSLLHVKAHTSSTSLHSNLNHIVDYYASHSHLPSLTTTTASSFSFHLTPCVPVPTFFLDTFTPFSPRTGFISTRLQKFVDAAYLHRNGSTFPSSNITFPPSLYDPRPPPLYPYHRAVSSFSAVVQLYARSAQLDSGRKLAVRTSSTDGRCRFGCLAEESSHHIFVECPRFFSIRHASTDNIISRANTILNVLQMDLPLLPRLSNLLHHFLEDGSHWPAQRSFFYLGLVPKLDPLLHHHQLRHLSGLQREKLAAGLNGILHQGAILCAGRIWGIVRRRSASSSPSARTESDLAARIKELALPSFLSYIPSSSPFLRITSSPTQPSSSTLSSL
;
A
#
# COMPACT_ATOMS: atom_id res chain seq x y z
N MET A 1 -2.13 21.01 -34.93
CA MET A 1 -3.35 20.17 -34.89
C MET A 1 -3.89 20.10 -36.31
N LEU A 2 -4.37 18.94 -36.79
CA LEU A 2 -4.88 18.82 -38.17
C LEU A 2 -6.17 19.62 -38.35
N GLU A 3 -6.35 20.24 -39.51
CA GLU A 3 -7.63 20.80 -39.94
C GLU A 3 -8.72 19.72 -39.97
N PRO A 4 -10.01 20.06 -39.83
CA PRO A 4 -11.10 19.09 -39.73
C PRO A 4 -11.11 18.03 -40.85
N GLU A 5 -10.96 18.44 -42.11
CA GLU A 5 -10.90 17.51 -43.24
C GLU A 5 -9.64 16.63 -43.19
N GLY A 6 -8.47 17.20 -42.88
CA GLY A 6 -7.24 16.42 -42.71
C GLY A 6 -7.32 15.39 -41.57
N PHE A 7 -8.09 15.66 -40.52
CA PHE A 7 -8.36 14.69 -39.46
C PHE A 7 -9.30 13.56 -39.94
N TYR A 8 -10.32 13.88 -40.73
CA TYR A 8 -11.24 12.90 -41.30
C TYR A 8 -10.57 11.99 -42.33
N ASP A 9 -9.73 12.57 -43.19
CA ASP A 9 -8.92 11.83 -44.14
C ASP A 9 -7.95 10.88 -43.42
N ALA A 10 -7.37 11.32 -42.31
CA ALA A 10 -6.52 10.47 -41.49
C ALA A 10 -7.29 9.30 -40.86
N ILE A 11 -8.49 9.52 -40.31
CA ILE A 11 -9.35 8.44 -39.79
C ILE A 11 -9.62 7.40 -40.90
N ILE A 12 -9.96 7.85 -42.10
CA ILE A 12 -10.25 6.98 -43.24
C ILE A 12 -8.99 6.22 -43.67
N ALA A 13 -7.86 6.92 -43.81
CA ALA A 13 -6.59 6.33 -44.25
C ALA A 13 -6.06 5.26 -43.28
N TYR A 14 -6.28 5.44 -41.98
CA TYR A 14 -5.92 4.46 -40.94
C TYR A 14 -7.00 3.40 -40.70
N GLY A 15 -8.13 3.42 -41.42
CA GLY A 15 -9.21 2.44 -41.28
C GLY A 15 -9.93 2.50 -39.93
N LEU A 16 -9.95 3.68 -39.27
CA LEU A 16 -10.64 3.88 -38.01
C LEU A 16 -12.15 4.04 -38.22
N PRO A 17 -13.00 3.74 -37.21
CA PRO A 17 -14.46 3.82 -37.31
C PRO A 17 -14.94 5.23 -37.72
N ARG A 18 -15.86 5.31 -38.69
CA ARG A 18 -16.38 6.59 -39.23
C ARG A 18 -17.23 7.34 -38.21
N GLU A 19 -17.76 6.65 -37.21
CA GLU A 19 -18.51 7.22 -36.10
C GLU A 19 -17.67 8.24 -35.30
N ILE A 20 -16.34 8.17 -35.38
CA ILE A 20 -15.44 9.17 -34.79
C ILE A 20 -15.56 10.51 -35.53
N ILE A 21 -15.71 10.48 -36.86
CA ILE A 21 -15.94 11.67 -37.69
C ILE A 21 -17.30 12.28 -37.31
N ASP A 22 -18.33 11.44 -37.18
CA ASP A 22 -19.67 11.89 -36.80
C ASP A 22 -19.68 12.51 -35.40
N LEU A 23 -18.94 11.92 -34.46
CA LEU A 23 -18.76 12.45 -33.11
C LEU A 23 -18.05 13.82 -33.13
N ASP A 24 -16.97 13.98 -33.88
CA ASP A 24 -16.27 15.26 -34.02
C ASP A 24 -17.15 16.33 -34.68
N ARG A 25 -17.92 15.97 -35.72
CA ARG A 25 -18.89 16.86 -36.37
C ARG A 25 -20.02 17.27 -35.43
N SER A 26 -20.53 16.34 -34.63
CA SER A 26 -21.59 16.62 -33.63
C SER A 26 -21.11 17.61 -32.58
N ALA A 27 -19.84 17.53 -32.15
CA ALA A 27 -19.23 18.44 -31.19
C ALA A 27 -19.03 19.88 -31.73
N GLN A 28 -19.17 20.06 -33.05
CA GLN A 28 -19.08 21.33 -33.75
C GLN A 28 -20.46 21.85 -34.18
N SER A 29 -21.54 21.12 -33.90
CA SER A 29 -22.92 21.51 -34.21
C SER A 29 -23.60 22.12 -32.99
N ASN A 30 -24.45 23.13 -33.21
CA ASN A 30 -25.24 23.80 -32.18
C ASN A 30 -24.42 24.31 -30.98
N VAL A 31 -23.26 24.92 -31.25
CA VAL A 31 -22.39 25.42 -30.17
C VAL A 31 -22.91 26.78 -29.68
N PRO A 32 -23.27 26.92 -28.39
CA PRO A 32 -23.83 28.16 -27.86
C PRO A 32 -22.75 29.22 -27.68
N TYR A 33 -22.93 30.35 -28.36
CA TYR A 33 -22.02 31.50 -28.33
C TYR A 33 -22.77 32.76 -27.91
N GLN A 34 -22.64 33.13 -26.63
CA GLN A 34 -23.19 34.29 -25.89
C GLN A 34 -24.68 34.65 -26.05
N THR A 35 -25.34 34.43 -27.18
CA THR A 35 -26.80 34.58 -27.42
C THR A 35 -27.34 33.82 -28.66
N PHE A 36 -26.50 33.16 -29.48
CA PHE A 36 -26.94 32.38 -30.66
C PHE A 36 -26.13 31.08 -30.84
N LEU A 37 -26.65 30.14 -31.63
CA LEU A 37 -26.00 28.87 -31.94
C LEU A 37 -25.15 29.03 -33.21
N VAL A 38 -23.92 28.54 -33.18
CA VAL A 38 -23.03 28.52 -34.35
C VAL A 38 -22.65 27.08 -34.68
N ASN A 39 -22.70 26.74 -35.97
CA ASN A 39 -22.26 25.45 -36.51
C ASN A 39 -20.86 25.60 -37.12
N GLY A 40 -20.03 24.57 -37.01
CA GLY A 40 -18.69 24.52 -37.60
C GLY A 40 -17.58 25.18 -36.77
N VAL A 41 -17.86 25.56 -35.51
CA VAL A 41 -16.87 26.17 -34.61
C VAL A 41 -16.95 25.55 -33.23
N CYS A 42 -15.80 25.33 -32.59
CA CYS A 42 -15.74 24.94 -31.18
C CYS A 42 -16.00 26.14 -30.26
N LYS A 43 -16.54 25.89 -29.07
CA LYS A 43 -16.79 26.94 -28.06
C LYS A 43 -15.49 27.70 -27.79
N GLN A 44 -15.49 29.03 -27.89
CA GLN A 44 -14.27 29.83 -27.65
C GLN A 44 -13.76 29.61 -26.22
N GLY A 45 -12.47 29.26 -26.11
CA GLY A 45 -11.84 28.86 -24.83
C GLY A 45 -12.16 27.42 -24.39
N GLY A 46 -13.00 26.69 -25.11
CA GLY A 46 -13.19 25.26 -24.95
C GLY A 46 -12.10 24.49 -25.70
N SER A 47 -11.55 23.44 -25.10
CA SER A 47 -10.63 22.53 -25.80
C SER A 47 -11.33 21.97 -27.04
N LEU A 48 -10.68 22.02 -28.20
CA LEU A 48 -10.98 21.08 -29.30
C LEU A 48 -11.09 19.68 -28.70
N SER A 49 -12.11 18.91 -29.10
CA SER A 49 -12.43 17.59 -28.54
C SER A 49 -11.17 16.85 -28.05
N PRO A 50 -11.03 16.54 -26.74
CA PRO A 50 -9.87 15.83 -26.21
C PRO A 50 -9.54 14.55 -26.99
N LEU A 51 -10.57 13.93 -27.57
CA LEU A 51 -10.45 12.79 -28.47
C LEU A 51 -9.71 13.15 -29.76
N LYS A 52 -10.06 14.26 -30.43
CA LYS A 52 -9.39 14.72 -31.65
C LYS A 52 -7.93 15.03 -31.41
N CYS A 53 -7.60 15.66 -30.28
CA CYS A 53 -6.21 15.95 -29.91
C CYS A 53 -5.41 14.64 -29.72
N THR A 54 -5.94 13.74 -28.88
CA THR A 54 -5.31 12.44 -28.60
C THR A 54 -5.12 11.61 -29.87
N LEU A 55 -6.15 11.53 -30.73
CA LEU A 55 -6.09 10.77 -31.98
C LEU A 55 -5.12 11.40 -32.98
N THR A 56 -5.10 12.72 -33.11
CA THR A 56 -4.16 13.42 -34.01
C THR A 56 -2.71 13.14 -33.60
N SER A 57 -2.40 13.29 -32.31
CA SER A 57 -1.07 12.99 -31.77
C SER A 57 -0.70 11.51 -31.94
N SER A 58 -1.64 10.60 -31.70
CA SER A 58 -1.43 9.15 -31.85
C SER A 58 -1.20 8.75 -33.32
N MET A 59 -1.97 9.30 -34.26
CA MET A 59 -1.80 9.07 -35.69
C MET A 59 -0.48 9.67 -36.18
N ALA A 60 -0.11 10.86 -35.72
CA ALA A 60 1.19 11.45 -36.03
C ALA A 60 2.36 10.59 -35.51
N ASN A 61 2.25 10.07 -34.28
CA ASN A 61 3.23 9.12 -33.75
C ASN A 61 3.35 7.87 -34.63
N ARG A 62 2.20 7.32 -35.04
CA ARG A 62 2.15 6.13 -35.90
C ARG A 62 2.77 6.41 -37.27
N TRP A 63 2.41 7.53 -37.89
CA TRP A 63 2.95 7.97 -39.17
C TRP A 63 4.47 8.14 -39.11
N LEU A 64 5.00 8.83 -38.09
CA LEU A 64 6.45 8.96 -37.87
C LEU A 64 7.11 7.60 -37.65
N SER A 65 6.45 6.69 -36.94
CA SER A 65 6.95 5.32 -36.76
C SER A 65 6.99 4.54 -38.07
N ASP A 66 6.03 4.74 -38.96
CA ASP A 66 5.98 4.07 -40.27
C ASP A 66 7.03 4.65 -41.22
N LEU A 67 7.23 5.97 -41.24
CA LEU A 67 8.27 6.63 -42.04
C LEU A 67 9.70 6.36 -41.54
N SER A 68 9.87 6.11 -40.24
CA SER A 68 11.17 5.76 -39.65
C SER A 68 11.48 4.26 -39.75
N GLN A 69 10.70 3.47 -40.49
CA GLN A 69 11.05 2.09 -40.78
C GLN A 69 12.32 2.05 -41.65
N GLY A 70 13.42 1.52 -41.10
CA GLY A 70 14.72 1.46 -41.77
C GLY A 70 15.66 2.65 -41.49
N ASP A 71 15.20 3.67 -40.75
CA ASP A 71 16.05 4.80 -40.33
C ASP A 71 17.09 4.33 -39.28
N PRO A 72 18.40 4.47 -39.52
CA PRO A 72 19.43 4.10 -38.55
C PRO A 72 19.40 4.95 -37.27
N GLY A 73 18.86 6.18 -37.32
CA GLY A 73 18.74 7.07 -36.16
C GLY A 73 17.50 6.82 -35.30
N ARG A 74 16.67 5.83 -35.65
CA ARG A 74 15.47 5.44 -34.89
C ARG A 74 15.86 4.78 -33.57
N VAL A 75 15.20 5.20 -32.48
CA VAL A 75 15.37 4.56 -31.18
C VAL A 75 14.58 3.26 -31.13
N VAL A 76 15.30 2.15 -30.98
CA VAL A 76 14.74 0.82 -30.79
C VAL A 76 15.10 0.30 -29.41
N ILE A 77 14.09 -0.13 -28.67
CA ILE A 77 14.22 -0.75 -27.36
C ILE A 77 14.09 -2.27 -27.53
N GLN A 78 15.12 -2.99 -27.12
CA GLN A 78 15.20 -4.45 -27.13
C GLN A 78 16.15 -4.90 -26.00
N SER A 79 15.98 -6.12 -25.50
CA SER A 79 16.91 -6.68 -24.51
C SER A 79 18.27 -6.98 -25.14
N HIS A 80 19.30 -7.03 -24.30
CA HIS A 80 20.66 -7.39 -24.70
C HIS A 80 20.74 -8.81 -25.30
N SER A 81 20.02 -9.76 -24.69
CA SER A 81 19.91 -11.14 -25.18
C SER A 81 19.22 -11.21 -26.54
N GLY A 82 18.14 -10.44 -26.72
CA GLY A 82 17.44 -10.31 -27.99
C GLY A 82 18.32 -9.74 -29.09
N ARG A 83 19.04 -8.64 -28.79
CA ARG A 83 19.99 -8.01 -29.72
C ARG A 83 21.14 -8.95 -30.13
N SER A 84 21.56 -9.83 -29.23
CA SER A 84 22.64 -10.80 -29.48
C SER A 84 22.17 -12.05 -30.24
N GLY A 85 20.87 -12.17 -30.54
CA GLY A 85 20.30 -13.36 -31.17
C GLY A 85 20.30 -14.61 -30.27
N LEU A 86 20.43 -14.42 -28.95
CA LEU A 86 20.48 -15.49 -27.96
C LEU A 86 19.36 -15.28 -26.92
N PRO A 87 18.09 -15.44 -27.30
CA PRO A 87 16.97 -15.20 -26.39
C PRO A 87 17.02 -16.19 -25.22
N HIS A 88 16.87 -15.67 -24.01
CA HIS A 88 16.79 -16.47 -22.78
C HIS A 88 15.33 -16.76 -22.40
N THR A 89 14.46 -15.78 -22.63
CA THR A 89 13.02 -15.85 -22.41
C THR A 89 12.28 -15.31 -23.63
N PRO A 90 10.98 -15.62 -23.83
CA PRO A 90 10.21 -15.05 -24.93
C PRO A 90 10.18 -13.52 -24.94
N PHE A 91 10.37 -12.87 -23.78
CA PHE A 91 10.41 -11.42 -23.69
C PHE A 91 11.62 -10.79 -24.42
N ASP A 92 12.66 -11.57 -24.71
CA ASP A 92 13.82 -11.11 -25.48
C ASP A 92 13.50 -10.91 -26.97
N SER A 93 12.37 -11.44 -27.44
CA SER A 93 11.85 -11.19 -28.79
C SER A 93 11.11 -9.85 -28.92
N LEU A 94 10.81 -9.17 -27.80
CA LEU A 94 10.11 -7.89 -27.83
C LEU A 94 11.03 -6.79 -28.36
N GLN A 95 10.55 -6.09 -29.38
CA GLN A 95 11.22 -4.94 -29.99
C GLN A 95 10.23 -3.79 -30.14
N HIS A 96 10.61 -2.60 -29.67
CA HIS A 96 9.75 -1.42 -29.71
C HIS A 96 10.46 -0.21 -30.30
N SER A 97 9.77 0.46 -31.24
CA SER A 97 10.16 1.78 -31.71
C SER A 97 9.73 2.83 -30.69
N LEU A 98 10.65 3.70 -30.27
CA LEU A 98 10.31 4.91 -29.55
C LEU A 98 10.52 6.11 -30.48
N THR A 99 9.43 6.64 -31.02
CA THR A 99 9.44 7.76 -31.97
C THR A 99 9.02 9.07 -31.33
N MET A 100 7.86 9.08 -30.68
CA MET A 100 7.28 10.27 -30.02
C MET A 100 6.56 9.87 -28.73
N VAL A 101 6.65 10.73 -27.70
CA VAL A 101 5.85 10.65 -26.46
C VAL A 101 5.12 11.96 -26.26
N GLU A 102 3.80 11.89 -26.09
CA GLU A 102 2.96 13.04 -25.76
C GLU A 102 2.94 13.27 -24.24
N ALA A 103 3.17 14.51 -23.83
CA ALA A 103 3.25 14.95 -22.44
C ALA A 103 2.33 16.16 -22.23
N MET A 104 1.03 15.88 -22.10
CA MET A 104 -0.03 16.90 -22.01
C MET A 104 -0.08 17.78 -23.27
N ASP A 105 0.49 19.00 -23.21
CA ASP A 105 0.51 19.96 -24.31
C ASP A 105 1.80 19.90 -25.14
N ASP A 106 2.82 19.18 -24.66
CA ASP A 106 4.14 19.07 -25.29
C ASP A 106 4.35 17.67 -25.87
N SER A 107 5.24 17.57 -26.87
CA SER A 107 5.67 16.29 -27.45
C SER A 107 7.18 16.14 -27.40
N LEU A 108 7.64 14.94 -27.07
CA LEU A 108 9.06 14.57 -27.05
C LEU A 108 9.35 13.65 -28.22
N LEU A 109 10.30 14.04 -29.07
CA LEU A 109 10.81 13.21 -30.17
C LEU A 109 12.14 12.57 -29.76
N PHE A 110 12.32 11.28 -30.07
CA PHE A 110 13.49 10.50 -29.65
C PHE A 110 14.31 10.04 -30.85
N ARG A 111 15.60 10.44 -30.94
CA ARG A 111 16.54 10.02 -31.99
C ARG A 111 17.94 9.76 -31.42
N PHE A 112 18.71 8.91 -32.10
CA PHE A 112 20.09 8.60 -31.70
C PHE A 112 21.11 9.65 -32.13
N ASP A 113 20.81 10.40 -33.19
CA ASP A 113 21.68 11.42 -33.76
C ASP A 113 20.89 12.68 -34.13
N LEU A 114 21.62 13.77 -34.34
CA LEU A 114 21.03 15.08 -34.67
C LEU A 114 20.39 15.08 -36.07
N PHE A 115 20.96 14.37 -37.04
CA PHE A 115 20.46 14.35 -38.41
C PHE A 115 19.05 13.75 -38.51
N SER A 116 18.84 12.59 -37.88
CA SER A 116 17.52 11.96 -37.81
C SER A 116 16.55 12.76 -36.94
N SER A 117 17.06 13.53 -35.95
CA SER A 117 16.24 14.52 -35.22
C SER A 117 15.72 15.61 -36.14
N ASP A 118 16.60 16.21 -36.95
CA ASP A 118 16.24 17.24 -37.92
C ASP A 118 15.24 16.74 -38.96
N TYR A 119 15.48 15.55 -39.51
CA TYR A 119 14.56 14.90 -40.43
C TYR A 119 13.16 14.72 -39.82
N SER A 120 13.10 14.32 -38.56
CA SER A 120 11.83 14.07 -37.87
C SER A 120 11.09 15.35 -37.51
N CYS A 121 11.82 16.39 -37.11
CA CYS A 121 11.27 17.74 -36.93
C CYS A 121 10.69 18.28 -38.25
N ALA A 122 11.38 18.06 -39.37
CA ALA A 122 10.89 18.42 -40.70
C ALA A 122 9.65 17.60 -41.12
N LEU A 123 9.58 16.31 -40.78
CA LEU A 123 8.39 15.49 -41.03
C LEU A 123 7.18 15.96 -40.21
N CYS A 124 7.39 16.45 -38.99
CA CYS A 124 6.34 17.08 -38.19
C CYS A 124 5.84 18.44 -38.76
N ARG A 125 6.19 18.82 -40.00
CA ARG A 125 5.75 20.02 -40.75
C ARG A 125 4.27 20.36 -40.66
N SER A 126 3.39 19.37 -40.50
CA SER A 126 1.92 19.55 -40.43
C SER A 126 1.40 19.77 -39.00
N LEU A 127 2.26 19.68 -37.97
CA LEU A 127 1.92 19.94 -36.59
C LEU A 127 2.32 21.38 -36.21
N SER A 128 1.33 22.22 -35.95
CA SER A 128 1.48 23.58 -35.41
C SER A 128 2.31 23.56 -34.10
N THR A 129 3.62 23.82 -34.18
CA THR A 129 4.54 23.71 -33.05
C THR A 129 5.23 25.05 -32.77
N SER A 130 5.31 25.45 -31.50
CA SER A 130 5.97 26.70 -31.08
C SER A 130 7.45 26.46 -30.77
N TRP A 131 8.30 26.44 -31.80
CA TRP A 131 9.75 26.24 -31.69
C TRP A 131 10.47 27.09 -30.63
N PRO A 132 10.11 28.38 -30.39
CA PRO A 132 10.76 29.18 -29.35
C PRO A 132 10.57 28.66 -27.91
N LYS A 133 9.59 27.78 -27.68
CA LYS A 133 9.32 27.14 -26.38
C LYS A 133 9.92 25.73 -26.29
N SER A 134 10.42 25.19 -27.40
CA SER A 134 11.02 23.88 -27.47
C SER A 134 12.43 23.90 -26.89
N CYS A 135 12.95 22.73 -26.55
CA CYS A 135 14.33 22.53 -26.10
C CYS A 135 14.86 21.24 -26.69
N LEU A 136 16.14 21.22 -27.09
CA LEU A 136 16.85 20.01 -27.48
C LEU A 136 17.57 19.43 -26.26
N TYR A 137 17.30 18.16 -25.96
CA TYR A 137 17.97 17.44 -24.88
C TYR A 137 19.01 16.47 -25.46
N ALA A 138 20.29 16.77 -25.24
CA ALA A 138 21.39 15.95 -25.74
C ALA A 138 21.99 15.13 -24.59
N TYR A 139 21.93 13.80 -24.70
CA TYR A 139 22.48 12.88 -23.71
C TYR A 139 23.57 12.00 -24.31
N ARG A 140 24.84 12.21 -23.91
CA ARG A 140 26.01 11.43 -24.35
C ARG A 140 26.14 11.26 -25.87
N THR A 141 25.86 12.31 -26.64
CA THR A 141 26.05 12.32 -28.10
C THR A 141 27.47 12.74 -28.46
N ALA A 142 28.03 12.08 -29.47
CA ALA A 142 29.34 12.39 -30.04
C ALA A 142 29.38 13.78 -30.69
N ASP A 143 28.23 14.28 -31.16
CA ASP A 143 28.08 15.59 -31.81
C ASP A 143 28.29 16.75 -30.82
N PHE A 144 28.25 16.47 -29.52
CA PHE A 144 28.31 17.46 -28.45
C PHE A 144 29.18 16.96 -27.27
N PRO A 145 30.53 16.91 -27.42
CA PRO A 145 31.44 16.41 -26.40
C PRO A 145 31.30 17.14 -25.04
N SER A 146 31.58 16.41 -23.97
CA SER A 146 31.23 16.75 -22.59
C SER A 146 32.21 17.66 -21.86
N GLU A 147 33.34 18.02 -22.46
CA GLU A 147 34.40 18.74 -21.77
C GLU A 147 34.85 19.95 -22.59
N ASP A 148 35.00 21.09 -21.92
CA ASP A 148 35.51 22.38 -22.40
C ASP A 148 34.55 23.32 -23.14
N GLY A 149 33.54 23.83 -22.42
CA GLY A 149 33.33 25.28 -22.25
C GLY A 149 32.94 26.17 -23.44
N ARG A 150 32.87 25.69 -24.68
CA ARG A 150 32.44 26.47 -25.85
C ARG A 150 31.56 25.62 -26.76
N VAL A 151 30.30 25.46 -26.39
CA VAL A 151 29.28 24.94 -27.30
C VAL A 151 28.17 25.98 -27.36
N ASN A 152 27.70 26.29 -28.57
CA ASN A 152 26.54 27.14 -28.77
C ASN A 152 25.41 26.71 -27.81
N PRO A 153 24.81 27.65 -27.06
CA PRO A 153 23.71 27.35 -26.14
C PRO A 153 22.43 26.96 -26.88
N THR A 154 22.45 27.02 -28.22
CA THR A 154 21.32 26.76 -29.12
C THR A 154 21.73 25.80 -30.25
N ALA A 155 20.78 24.99 -30.71
CA ALA A 155 20.86 24.16 -31.91
C ALA A 155 19.88 24.70 -32.96
N LEU A 156 20.24 24.61 -34.23
CA LEU A 156 19.34 24.96 -35.34
C LEU A 156 18.44 23.77 -35.64
N VAL A 157 17.13 24.00 -35.62
CA VAL A 157 16.12 22.99 -35.89
C VAL A 157 15.25 23.41 -37.08
N PRO A 158 15.11 22.56 -38.12
CA PRO A 158 14.31 22.90 -39.29
C PRO A 158 12.81 22.91 -38.99
N SER A 159 12.10 23.91 -39.54
CA SER A 159 10.65 24.02 -39.58
C SER A 159 10.15 24.61 -40.90
N VAL A 160 8.84 24.64 -41.09
CA VAL A 160 8.18 25.36 -42.20
C VAL A 160 7.47 26.59 -41.64
N ASP A 161 7.20 27.59 -42.48
CA ASP A 161 6.38 28.74 -42.08
C ASP A 161 4.90 28.34 -42.01
N ILE A 162 4.22 28.68 -40.91
CA ILE A 162 2.83 28.29 -40.66
C ILE A 162 1.88 29.03 -41.62
N SER A 163 2.26 30.23 -42.07
CA SER A 163 1.46 31.01 -43.03
C SER A 163 1.53 30.51 -44.47
N ASP A 164 2.45 29.59 -44.79
CA ASP A 164 2.54 28.99 -46.12
C ASP A 164 3.10 27.55 -46.06
N PRO A 165 2.25 26.56 -45.77
CA PRO A 165 2.65 25.15 -45.62
C PRO A 165 3.04 24.48 -46.96
N THR A 166 2.87 25.17 -48.10
CA THR A 166 3.10 24.63 -49.45
C THR A 166 4.51 24.91 -49.99
N LEU A 167 5.24 25.86 -49.39
CA LEU A 167 6.61 26.19 -49.80
C LEU A 167 7.64 25.15 -49.33
N THR A 168 8.54 24.76 -50.24
CA THR A 168 9.74 23.92 -49.97
C THR A 168 10.82 24.62 -49.12
N ARG A 169 10.58 25.85 -48.64
CA ARG A 169 11.57 26.63 -47.88
C ARG A 169 11.57 26.21 -46.41
N VAL A 170 12.65 25.53 -46.01
CA VAL A 170 12.92 25.19 -44.61
C VAL A 170 13.43 26.42 -43.86
N LYS A 171 12.70 26.85 -42.83
CA LYS A 171 13.12 27.87 -41.85
C LYS A 171 13.90 27.19 -40.73
N GLN A 172 15.07 27.70 -40.40
CA GLN A 172 15.86 27.21 -39.26
C GLN A 172 15.50 28.01 -38.01
N ASN A 173 15.18 27.33 -36.90
CA ASN A 173 14.89 27.96 -35.61
C ASN A 173 15.99 27.64 -34.61
N GLU A 174 16.44 28.64 -33.87
CA GLU A 174 17.37 28.43 -32.76
C GLU A 174 16.61 27.93 -31.53
N VAL A 175 16.99 26.74 -31.05
CA VAL A 175 16.37 26.06 -29.92
C VAL A 175 17.41 25.85 -28.82
N PRO A 176 17.13 26.16 -27.54
CA PRO A 176 18.09 25.97 -26.45
C PRO A 176 18.52 24.51 -26.29
N LEU A 177 19.80 24.28 -26.00
CA LEU A 177 20.40 22.98 -25.76
C LEU A 177 20.58 22.74 -24.25
N THR A 178 19.88 21.74 -23.69
CA THR A 178 20.03 21.38 -22.28
C THR A 178 20.75 20.04 -22.12
N ARG A 179 21.79 20.03 -21.27
CA ARG A 179 22.59 18.83 -20.93
C ARG A 179 22.46 18.38 -19.46
N SER A 180 22.06 19.29 -18.57
CA SER A 180 21.90 18.99 -17.14
C SER A 180 20.42 18.83 -16.79
N HIS A 181 20.01 17.61 -16.47
CA HIS A 181 18.73 17.39 -15.81
C HIS A 181 19.03 16.71 -14.47
N THR A 182 19.05 17.47 -13.37
CA THR A 182 18.82 16.99 -11.98
C THR A 182 19.27 18.02 -10.93
N THR A 183 18.42 19.01 -10.63
CA THR A 183 18.53 19.78 -9.38
C THR A 183 17.14 20.13 -8.84
N PHE A 184 16.25 19.14 -8.79
CA PHE A 184 14.83 19.41 -8.55
C PHE A 184 14.40 19.41 -7.07
N LEU A 185 15.28 19.03 -6.13
CA LEU A 185 14.88 18.79 -4.72
C LEU A 185 15.78 19.44 -3.64
N ARG A 186 16.50 20.53 -3.95
CA ARG A 186 17.39 21.17 -2.95
C ARG A 186 16.80 22.32 -2.12
N SER A 187 15.58 22.78 -2.38
CA SER A 187 14.98 23.88 -1.60
C SER A 187 13.66 23.49 -0.93
N THR A 188 13.72 23.12 0.35
CA THR A 188 12.56 23.08 1.25
C THR A 188 12.74 24.07 2.40
N SER A 189 12.95 25.35 2.05
CA SER A 189 12.80 26.46 2.97
C SER A 189 11.32 26.62 3.36
N PHE A 190 10.87 25.80 4.32
CA PHE A 190 9.55 25.89 4.92
C PHE A 190 9.62 26.68 6.25
N THR A 191 8.74 27.67 6.40
CA THR A 191 8.54 28.46 7.62
C THR A 191 7.13 28.27 8.14
N PHE A 192 6.95 28.23 9.46
CA PHE A 192 5.62 28.18 10.05
C PHE A 192 4.88 29.52 9.86
N PRO A 193 3.54 29.50 9.75
CA PRO A 193 2.75 30.73 9.74
C PRO A 193 3.01 31.51 11.03
N HIS A 194 3.24 32.81 10.89
CA HIS A 194 3.38 33.71 12.03
C HIS A 194 2.00 33.91 12.64
N SER A 195 1.83 33.53 13.90
CA SER A 195 0.58 33.66 14.65
C SER A 195 0.90 34.18 16.05
N SER A 196 -0.03 34.94 16.63
CA SER A 196 0.10 35.50 17.99
C SER A 196 0.22 34.42 19.07
N HIS A 197 -0.30 33.21 18.79
CA HIS A 197 -0.24 32.04 19.67
C HIS A 197 0.45 30.88 18.97
N ARG A 198 1.26 30.10 19.69
CA ARG A 198 1.83 28.87 19.12
C ARG A 198 0.71 27.88 18.78
N LEU A 199 0.80 27.32 17.59
CA LEU A 199 -0.10 26.31 17.06
C LEU A 199 0.01 25.01 17.86
N PRO A 200 -1.12 24.34 18.13
CA PRO A 200 -1.10 23.00 18.72
C PRO A 200 -0.40 22.00 17.79
N LEU A 201 0.17 20.93 18.34
CA LEU A 201 0.82 19.84 17.60
C LEU A 201 -0.08 19.25 16.50
N THR A 202 -1.38 19.18 16.76
CA THR A 202 -2.41 18.76 15.78
C THR A 202 -2.50 19.71 14.58
N ALA A 203 -2.42 21.02 14.81
CA ALA A 203 -2.38 22.02 13.74
C ALA A 203 -1.03 22.01 13.01
N ILE A 204 0.09 21.89 13.73
CA ILE A 204 1.43 21.73 13.15
C ILE A 204 1.43 20.55 12.17
N LYS A 205 0.92 19.39 12.60
CA LYS A 205 0.77 18.19 11.78
C LYS A 205 -0.04 18.47 10.51
N ARG A 206 -1.19 19.13 10.63
CA ARG A 206 -2.04 19.47 9.48
C ARG A 206 -1.33 20.41 8.51
N VAL A 207 -0.63 21.42 9.01
CA VAL A 207 0.16 22.35 8.21
C VAL A 207 1.26 21.61 7.44
N PHE A 208 1.98 20.68 8.06
CA PHE A 208 2.95 19.83 7.37
C PHE A 208 2.29 18.98 6.28
N SER A 209 1.21 18.29 6.60
CA SER A 209 0.50 17.45 5.63
C SER A 209 0.00 18.24 4.42
N GLN A 210 -0.53 19.45 4.65
CA GLN A 210 -1.16 20.26 3.61
C GLN A 210 -0.17 21.12 2.80
N LEU A 211 0.91 21.62 3.41
CA LEU A 211 1.83 22.56 2.74
C LEU A 211 3.15 21.90 2.30
N LEU A 212 3.69 20.99 3.10
CA LEU A 212 4.97 20.34 2.82
C LEU A 212 4.75 19.04 2.04
N PHE A 213 3.95 18.12 2.59
CA PHE A 213 3.78 16.80 1.99
C PHE A 213 2.94 16.80 0.71
N SER A 214 2.05 17.77 0.54
CA SER A 214 1.38 18.01 -0.76
C SER A 214 2.37 18.33 -1.89
N LYS A 215 3.52 18.94 -1.58
CA LYS A 215 4.60 19.22 -2.53
C LYS A 215 5.62 18.08 -2.63
N ILE A 216 5.94 17.42 -1.52
CA ILE A 216 6.90 16.31 -1.49
C ILE A 216 6.34 15.08 -2.21
N ARG A 217 5.08 14.70 -1.97
CA ARG A 217 4.51 13.43 -2.45
C ARG A 217 4.52 13.30 -3.98
N PRO A 218 4.07 14.29 -4.78
CA PRO A 218 4.15 14.20 -6.24
C PRO A 218 5.60 14.07 -6.73
N ARG A 219 6.55 14.73 -6.05
CA ARG A 219 7.97 14.69 -6.41
C ARG A 219 8.60 13.33 -6.12
N LEU A 220 8.31 12.74 -4.95
CA LEU A 220 8.75 11.38 -4.65
C LEU A 220 8.11 10.35 -5.59
N ASN A 221 6.84 10.53 -5.98
CA ASN A 221 6.19 9.67 -6.96
C ASN A 221 6.81 9.77 -8.36
N ALA A 222 7.38 10.93 -8.72
CA ALA A 222 8.11 11.11 -9.96
C ALA A 222 9.52 10.54 -9.89
N GLN A 223 10.24 10.84 -8.80
CA GLN A 223 11.61 10.40 -8.58
C GLN A 223 11.88 10.19 -7.08
N PRO A 224 11.82 8.94 -6.61
CA PRO A 224 12.32 8.58 -5.28
C PRO A 224 13.80 8.97 -5.11
N ILE A 225 14.15 9.37 -3.90
CA ILE A 225 15.49 9.79 -3.50
C ILE A 225 16.22 8.69 -2.73
N ASN A 226 17.51 8.88 -2.48
CA ASN A 226 18.28 7.97 -1.65
C ASN A 226 17.64 7.81 -0.26
N PRO A 227 17.45 6.58 0.27
CA PRO A 227 16.91 6.34 1.61
C PRO A 227 17.58 7.19 2.71
N ILE A 228 18.91 7.37 2.65
CA ILE A 228 19.67 8.17 3.63
C ILE A 228 19.26 9.65 3.58
N ASP A 229 19.03 10.18 2.38
CA ASP A 229 18.58 11.56 2.20
C ASP A 229 17.13 11.73 2.68
N ALA A 230 16.28 10.71 2.46
CA ALA A 230 14.91 10.69 2.93
C ALA A 230 14.82 10.68 4.48
N GLU A 231 15.67 9.88 5.14
CA GLU A 231 15.81 9.88 6.61
C GLU A 231 16.35 11.22 7.13
N SER A 232 17.33 11.80 6.45
CA SER A 232 17.88 13.11 6.79
C SER A 232 16.82 14.22 6.72
N LEU A 233 15.91 14.16 5.74
CA LEU A 233 14.76 15.05 5.65
C LEU A 233 13.76 14.83 6.80
N ASP A 234 13.51 13.59 7.20
CA ASP A 234 12.68 13.30 8.37
C ASP A 234 13.28 13.85 9.66
N HIS A 235 14.61 13.73 9.84
CA HIS A 235 15.34 14.37 10.94
C HIS A 235 15.26 15.90 10.90
N ALA A 236 15.36 16.51 9.71
CA ALA A 236 15.22 17.95 9.55
C ALA A 236 13.80 18.44 9.92
N ILE A 237 12.75 17.71 9.51
CA ILE A 237 11.36 17.98 9.88
C ILE A 237 11.19 17.88 11.40
N ALA A 238 11.69 16.79 12.00
CA ALA A 238 11.66 16.61 13.44
C ALA A 238 12.38 17.74 14.20
N SER A 239 13.55 18.18 13.71
CA SER A 239 14.28 19.31 14.28
C SER A 239 13.48 20.61 14.19
N LYS A 240 12.81 20.89 13.06
CA LYS A 240 11.96 22.09 12.94
C LYS A 240 10.78 22.08 13.90
N VAL A 241 10.12 20.93 14.05
CA VAL A 241 9.04 20.75 15.03
C VAL A 241 9.58 20.94 16.45
N HIS A 242 10.75 20.38 16.77
CA HIS A 242 11.39 20.58 18.07
C HIS A 242 11.68 22.05 18.37
N THR A 243 12.31 22.77 17.44
CA THR A 243 12.58 24.21 17.59
C THR A 243 11.29 24.99 17.82
N TYR A 244 10.22 24.66 17.10
CA TYR A 244 8.91 25.28 17.29
C TYR A 244 8.30 25.00 18.67
N LEU A 245 8.47 23.80 19.21
CA LEU A 245 7.93 23.41 20.52
C LEU A 245 8.73 24.00 21.70
N GLY A 246 10.01 24.33 21.51
CA GLY A 246 10.82 25.05 22.50
C GLY A 246 11.12 24.27 23.80
N MET A 247 11.16 22.93 23.73
CA MET A 247 11.70 22.11 24.82
C MET A 247 13.24 22.06 24.71
N PRO A 248 13.98 21.83 25.80
CA PRO A 248 15.45 21.91 25.80
C PRO A 248 16.13 20.71 25.13
N PHE A 249 15.48 19.55 25.10
CA PHE A 249 16.07 18.30 24.63
C PHE A 249 15.34 17.76 23.41
N ARG A 250 16.08 17.48 22.33
CA ARG A 250 15.51 16.99 21.06
C ARG A 250 14.85 15.63 21.24
N PHE A 251 13.56 15.54 20.87
CA PHE A 251 12.85 14.26 20.73
C PHE A 251 13.37 13.45 19.55
N ARG A 252 13.03 12.16 19.49
CA ARG A 252 13.47 11.29 18.40
C ARG A 252 12.56 11.42 17.19
N SER A 253 13.16 11.56 16.01
CA SER A 253 12.45 11.65 14.73
C SER A 253 11.44 10.51 14.55
N TYR A 254 11.85 9.28 14.90
CA TYR A 254 10.99 8.10 14.81
C TYR A 254 9.67 8.24 15.59
N THR A 255 9.70 8.71 16.84
CA THR A 255 8.49 8.86 17.68
C THR A 255 7.48 9.85 17.08
N LEU A 256 7.95 10.85 16.34
CA LEU A 256 7.08 11.81 15.64
C LEU A 256 6.34 11.13 14.47
N HIS A 257 7.07 10.35 13.67
CA HIS A 257 6.59 9.78 12.41
C HIS A 257 5.90 8.41 12.55
N SER A 258 6.12 7.69 13.65
CA SER A 258 5.41 6.45 13.94
C SER A 258 3.90 6.70 14.09
N PRO A 259 3.03 5.81 13.61
CA PRO A 259 1.60 5.95 13.76
C PRO A 259 1.16 5.79 15.22
N VAL A 260 -0.04 6.28 15.52
CA VAL A 260 -0.56 6.36 16.89
C VAL A 260 -0.79 4.97 17.50
N ASN A 261 -1.18 3.98 16.69
CA ASN A 261 -1.29 2.58 17.11
C ASN A 261 0.07 1.95 17.46
N ALA A 262 1.17 2.48 16.95
CA ALA A 262 2.54 2.12 17.35
C ALA A 262 3.14 3.14 18.33
N TRP A 263 2.28 3.80 19.12
CA TRP A 263 2.65 4.75 20.17
C TRP A 263 3.42 6.00 19.68
N GLY A 264 3.35 6.34 18.40
CA GLY A 264 3.89 7.59 17.86
C GLY A 264 2.90 8.77 17.82
N MET A 265 3.22 9.79 17.03
CA MET A 265 2.36 10.98 16.81
C MET A 265 1.66 11.00 15.44
N GLY A 266 2.00 10.04 14.58
CA GLY A 266 1.43 9.83 13.26
C GLY A 266 1.72 10.94 12.25
N PHE A 267 2.85 11.66 12.37
CA PHE A 267 3.30 12.56 11.31
C PHE A 267 3.68 11.73 10.07
N LEU A 268 3.54 12.33 8.89
CA LEU A 268 4.00 11.70 7.66
C LEU A 268 5.54 11.70 7.65
N SER A 269 6.12 10.59 7.21
CA SER A 269 7.56 10.43 7.01
C SER A 269 7.91 10.43 5.53
N VAL A 270 8.95 11.17 5.17
CA VAL A 270 9.56 11.21 3.84
C VAL A 270 10.16 9.86 3.51
N ALA A 271 10.87 9.20 4.44
CA ALA A 271 11.44 7.87 4.23
C ALA A 271 10.36 6.83 3.86
N ARG A 272 9.26 6.77 4.62
CA ARG A 272 8.13 5.85 4.33
C ARG A 272 7.46 6.16 3.00
N LEU A 273 7.24 7.44 2.70
CA LEU A 273 6.65 7.83 1.41
C LEU A 273 7.59 7.52 0.23
N ASN A 274 8.90 7.61 0.44
CA ASN A 274 9.91 7.31 -0.56
C ASN A 274 9.93 5.82 -0.92
N GLU A 275 9.94 4.94 0.10
CA GLU A 275 9.84 3.49 -0.10
C GLU A 275 8.52 3.10 -0.78
N LEU A 276 7.40 3.66 -0.31
CA LEU A 276 6.09 3.40 -0.90
C LEU A 276 6.00 3.89 -2.34
N ALA A 277 6.57 5.06 -2.65
CA ALA A 277 6.63 5.58 -4.02
C ALA A 277 7.49 4.69 -4.92
N ALA A 278 8.64 4.19 -4.43
CA ALA A 278 9.50 3.29 -5.17
C ALA A 278 8.82 1.96 -5.49
N VAL A 279 8.21 1.30 -4.50
CA VAL A 279 7.50 0.02 -4.70
C VAL A 279 6.28 0.21 -5.61
N ASN A 280 5.46 1.25 -5.40
CA ASN A 280 4.34 1.54 -6.31
C ASN A 280 4.80 1.86 -7.74
N GLY A 281 5.92 2.60 -7.89
CA GLY A 281 6.51 2.90 -9.19
C GLY A 281 6.90 1.62 -9.93
N LEU A 282 7.64 0.72 -9.27
CA LEU A 282 8.01 -0.58 -9.82
C LEU A 282 6.79 -1.40 -10.25
N LEU A 283 5.79 -1.53 -9.37
CA LEU A 283 4.57 -2.29 -9.67
C LEU A 283 3.77 -1.68 -10.82
N ARG A 284 3.69 -0.34 -10.88
CA ARG A 284 3.02 0.37 -11.97
C ARG A 284 3.72 0.15 -13.29
N ASP A 285 5.06 0.15 -13.31
CA ASP A 285 5.83 -0.07 -14.54
C ASP A 285 5.68 -1.51 -15.04
N LEU A 286 5.75 -2.50 -14.15
CA LEU A 286 5.66 -3.93 -14.49
C LEU A 286 4.23 -4.39 -14.83
N ASN A 287 3.21 -3.81 -14.19
CA ASN A 287 1.80 -4.14 -14.41
C ASN A 287 1.07 -3.00 -15.14
N HIS A 288 1.76 -2.25 -16.00
CA HIS A 288 1.13 -1.15 -16.70
C HIS A 288 0.00 -1.67 -17.60
N HIS A 289 -1.11 -0.93 -17.68
CA HIS A 289 -2.25 -1.28 -18.53
C HIS A 289 -2.00 -0.98 -20.02
N ILE A 290 -0.89 -0.29 -20.35
CA ILE A 290 -0.54 0.08 -21.72
C ILE A 290 0.62 -0.82 -22.13
N PRO A 291 0.47 -1.63 -23.19
CA PRO A 291 1.45 -2.65 -23.56
C PRO A 291 2.88 -2.11 -23.74
N ILE A 292 3.05 -0.91 -24.31
CA ILE A 292 4.38 -0.34 -24.56
C ILE A 292 5.20 -0.17 -23.27
N PHE A 293 4.59 0.36 -22.21
CA PHE A 293 5.25 0.54 -20.93
C PHE A 293 5.55 -0.79 -20.25
N THR A 294 4.63 -1.75 -20.34
CA THR A 294 4.81 -3.11 -19.84
C THR A 294 5.91 -3.86 -20.58
N HIS A 295 6.03 -3.67 -21.89
CA HIS A 295 7.10 -4.29 -22.67
C HIS A 295 8.45 -3.67 -22.35
N MET A 296 8.54 -2.33 -22.29
CA MET A 296 9.77 -1.64 -21.87
C MET A 296 10.23 -2.06 -20.48
N SER A 297 9.31 -2.20 -19.51
CA SER A 297 9.63 -2.69 -18.18
C SER A 297 10.06 -4.16 -18.19
N ARG A 298 9.39 -5.03 -18.95
CA ARG A 298 9.80 -6.44 -19.12
C ARG A 298 11.18 -6.59 -19.78
N THR A 299 11.48 -5.79 -20.79
CA THR A 299 12.81 -5.71 -21.41
C THR A 299 13.86 -5.28 -20.38
N THR A 300 13.58 -4.24 -19.61
CA THR A 300 14.47 -3.76 -18.53
C THR A 300 14.70 -4.83 -17.46
N LEU A 301 13.65 -5.55 -17.09
CA LEU A 301 13.72 -6.65 -16.13
C LEU A 301 14.49 -7.86 -16.68
N SER A 302 14.31 -8.20 -17.96
CA SER A 302 15.09 -9.26 -18.62
C SER A 302 16.57 -8.91 -18.62
N ASP A 303 16.92 -7.68 -18.99
CA ASP A 303 18.31 -7.21 -18.95
C ASP A 303 18.88 -7.26 -17.55
N TRP A 304 18.15 -6.78 -16.54
CA TRP A 304 18.61 -6.88 -15.16
C TRP A 304 18.83 -8.33 -14.73
N SER A 305 17.89 -9.22 -15.04
CA SER A 305 17.96 -10.62 -14.64
C SER A 305 19.08 -11.37 -15.37
N CYS A 306 19.11 -11.30 -16.70
CA CYS A 306 20.00 -12.06 -17.55
C CYS A 306 21.43 -11.50 -17.59
N THR A 307 21.61 -10.18 -17.68
CA THR A 307 22.96 -9.59 -17.86
C THR A 307 23.64 -9.24 -16.54
N ARG A 308 22.87 -8.93 -15.50
CA ARG A 308 23.42 -8.43 -14.22
C ARG A 308 23.15 -9.33 -13.02
N SER A 309 22.30 -10.35 -13.16
CA SER A 309 21.93 -11.23 -12.05
C SER A 309 22.04 -12.72 -12.39
N ASP A 310 22.93 -13.08 -13.33
CA ASP A 310 23.17 -14.47 -13.74
C ASP A 310 21.89 -15.26 -14.06
N CYS A 311 20.98 -14.64 -14.82
CA CYS A 311 19.66 -15.17 -15.19
C CYS A 311 18.66 -15.35 -14.03
N ARG A 312 18.99 -14.88 -12.83
CA ARG A 312 18.07 -14.92 -11.67
C ARG A 312 17.32 -13.61 -11.57
N SER A 313 16.02 -13.68 -11.29
CA SER A 313 15.25 -12.47 -11.04
C SER A 313 15.79 -11.74 -9.80
N PRO A 314 15.99 -10.41 -9.87
CA PRO A 314 16.45 -9.61 -8.73
C PRO A 314 15.42 -9.55 -7.58
N PHE A 315 14.21 -10.11 -7.77
CA PHE A 315 13.09 -10.04 -6.84
C PHE A 315 12.55 -11.41 -6.34
N THR A 316 13.08 -12.56 -6.77
CA THR A 316 12.54 -13.89 -6.39
C THR A 316 13.22 -14.54 -5.19
N SER A 317 14.38 -14.06 -4.76
CA SER A 317 15.11 -14.58 -3.60
C SER A 317 15.79 -13.42 -2.89
N PRO A 318 16.02 -13.47 -1.56
CA PRO A 318 16.90 -12.51 -0.89
C PRO A 318 18.33 -12.72 -1.40
N VAL A 319 18.63 -12.17 -2.58
CA VAL A 319 19.94 -12.27 -3.19
C VAL A 319 20.94 -11.57 -2.26
N PRO A 320 22.07 -12.20 -1.90
CA PRO A 320 23.15 -11.50 -1.20
C PRO A 320 23.61 -10.33 -2.08
N ARG A 321 23.64 -9.10 -1.51
CA ARG A 321 24.02 -7.81 -2.15
C ARG A 321 24.46 -7.96 -3.62
N LEU A 322 23.52 -7.86 -4.56
CA LEU A 322 23.86 -7.69 -5.97
C LEU A 322 24.64 -6.38 -6.11
N ILE A 323 25.89 -6.51 -6.56
CA ILE A 323 26.71 -5.57 -7.36
C ILE A 323 26.68 -4.10 -6.92
N LYS A 324 27.86 -3.50 -6.66
CA LYS A 324 28.06 -2.07 -6.35
C LYS A 324 27.00 -1.20 -7.04
N THR A 325 26.10 -0.62 -6.25
CA THR A 325 24.88 0.10 -6.71
C THR A 325 25.20 1.19 -7.74
N GLU A 326 26.42 1.72 -7.74
CA GLU A 326 26.89 2.72 -8.70
C GLU A 326 26.87 2.24 -10.16
N HIS A 327 27.18 0.97 -10.44
CA HIS A 327 27.12 0.45 -11.81
C HIS A 327 25.68 0.25 -12.28
N LEU A 328 24.75 -0.06 -11.36
CA LEU A 328 23.33 -0.25 -11.66
C LEU A 328 22.60 1.08 -11.90
N LYS A 329 22.99 2.16 -11.21
CA LYS A 329 22.39 3.50 -11.34
C LYS A 329 22.40 4.06 -12.76
N LYS A 330 23.29 3.59 -13.63
CA LYS A 330 23.40 4.06 -15.03
C LYS A 330 22.48 3.32 -15.99
N SER A 331 21.89 2.18 -15.60
CA SER A 331 21.20 1.28 -16.53
C SER A 331 19.85 0.76 -16.04
N ILE A 332 19.58 0.83 -14.73
CA ILE A 332 18.31 0.42 -14.13
C ILE A 332 17.64 1.67 -13.54
N PRO A 333 16.32 1.84 -13.71
CA PRO A 333 15.61 2.95 -13.09
C PRO A 333 15.88 3.02 -11.57
N TYR A 334 16.22 4.20 -11.07
CA TYR A 334 16.69 4.33 -9.69
C TYR A 334 15.64 3.90 -8.66
N HIS A 335 14.35 4.12 -8.93
CA HIS A 335 13.27 3.66 -8.06
C HIS A 335 13.14 2.15 -8.01
N TRP A 336 13.54 1.42 -9.05
CA TRP A 336 13.57 -0.05 -9.02
C TRP A 336 14.64 -0.57 -8.06
N ILE A 337 15.79 0.11 -7.99
CA ILE A 337 16.88 -0.21 -7.05
C ILE A 337 16.40 0.01 -5.61
N ILE A 338 15.76 1.15 -5.34
CA ILE A 338 15.18 1.44 -4.01
C ILE A 338 14.11 0.41 -3.66
N ALA A 339 13.21 0.08 -4.59
CA ALA A 339 12.20 -0.94 -4.36
C ALA A 339 12.84 -2.30 -4.03
N GLN A 340 13.83 -2.75 -4.79
CA GLN A 340 14.56 -4.00 -4.51
C GLN A 340 15.18 -3.99 -3.10
N ASP A 341 15.78 -2.88 -2.69
CA ASP A 341 16.31 -2.73 -1.33
C ASP A 341 15.21 -2.83 -0.27
N THR A 342 14.04 -2.22 -0.49
CA THR A 342 12.86 -2.36 0.38
C THR A 342 12.39 -3.82 0.44
N PHE A 343 12.19 -4.49 -0.70
CA PHE A 343 11.80 -5.90 -0.78
C PHE A 343 12.78 -6.79 0.00
N ARG A 344 14.08 -6.58 -0.18
CA ARG A 344 15.14 -7.34 0.50
C ARG A 344 15.14 -7.12 2.02
N GLN A 345 14.98 -5.88 2.47
CA GLN A 345 14.96 -5.55 3.89
C GLN A 345 13.73 -6.13 4.61
N ASP A 346 12.59 -6.10 3.93
CA ASP A 346 11.31 -6.56 4.48
C ASP A 346 11.04 -8.05 4.25
N GLY A 347 11.93 -8.74 3.53
CA GLY A 347 11.83 -10.17 3.23
C GLY A 347 10.70 -10.50 2.25
N TRP A 348 10.33 -9.54 1.40
CA TRP A 348 9.31 -9.71 0.37
C TRP A 348 9.94 -10.15 -0.95
N THR A 349 9.15 -10.82 -1.77
CA THR A 349 9.49 -11.16 -3.15
C THR A 349 8.48 -10.54 -4.12
N LEU A 350 8.84 -10.42 -5.39
CA LEU A 350 7.94 -10.00 -6.46
C LEU A 350 7.91 -11.09 -7.54
N PRO A 351 7.20 -12.21 -7.31
CA PRO A 351 7.05 -13.27 -8.28
C PRO A 351 6.29 -12.81 -9.52
N GLN A 352 6.66 -13.36 -10.67
CA GLN A 352 5.85 -13.31 -11.88
C GLN A 352 4.89 -14.50 -11.91
N LEU A 353 3.59 -14.23 -11.96
CA LEU A 353 2.53 -15.22 -11.79
C LEU A 353 2.15 -15.96 -13.07
N ASP A 354 2.60 -15.49 -14.23
CA ASP A 354 2.49 -16.21 -15.51
C ASP A 354 3.89 -16.56 -16.03
N GLN A 355 4.27 -17.81 -15.82
CA GLN A 355 5.51 -18.44 -16.31
C GLN A 355 5.18 -19.57 -17.30
N SER A 356 4.04 -19.46 -18.01
CA SER A 356 3.56 -20.51 -18.93
C SER A 356 4.53 -20.87 -20.05
N HIS A 357 5.42 -19.95 -20.41
CA HIS A 357 6.50 -20.21 -21.35
C HIS A 357 7.50 -21.30 -20.87
N ILE A 358 7.68 -21.46 -19.55
CA ILE A 358 8.49 -22.56 -19.00
C ILE A 358 7.80 -23.90 -19.25
N PHE A 359 6.47 -23.97 -19.04
CA PHE A 359 5.68 -25.17 -19.28
C PHE A 359 5.59 -25.54 -20.76
N ARG A 360 5.50 -24.55 -21.65
CA ARG A 360 5.59 -24.76 -23.12
C ARG A 360 7.00 -25.13 -23.58
N GLY A 361 8.00 -24.96 -22.71
CA GLY A 361 9.41 -25.22 -23.02
C GLY A 361 10.06 -24.16 -23.90
N GLU A 362 9.49 -22.95 -23.97
CA GLU A 362 10.00 -21.80 -24.74
C GLU A 362 11.17 -21.08 -24.04
N VAL A 363 11.52 -21.51 -22.82
CA VAL A 363 12.67 -20.98 -22.07
C VAL A 363 13.98 -21.60 -22.55
N ALA A 364 15.04 -20.79 -22.63
CA ALA A 364 16.34 -21.29 -23.02
C ALA A 364 16.94 -22.25 -21.98
N ILE A 365 17.61 -23.32 -22.44
CA ILE A 365 18.29 -24.30 -21.59
C ILE A 365 19.38 -23.60 -20.74
N THR A 366 20.07 -22.61 -21.32
CA THR A 366 21.09 -21.79 -20.64
C THR A 366 20.49 -21.02 -19.47
N HIS A 367 19.37 -20.33 -19.69
CA HIS A 367 18.66 -19.55 -18.68
C HIS A 367 18.18 -20.45 -17.54
N LEU A 368 17.53 -21.56 -17.87
CA LEU A 368 17.01 -22.51 -16.88
C LEU A 368 18.15 -23.15 -16.07
N SER A 369 19.22 -23.58 -16.73
CA SER A 369 20.41 -24.15 -16.08
C SER A 369 21.03 -23.16 -15.08
N ASN A 370 21.11 -21.87 -15.41
CA ASN A 370 21.69 -20.86 -14.52
C ASN A 370 20.83 -20.59 -13.26
N ASN A 371 19.50 -20.77 -13.37
CA ASN A 371 18.57 -20.67 -12.24
C ASN A 371 18.69 -21.82 -11.24
N LEU A 372 19.22 -22.98 -11.66
CA LEU A 372 19.43 -24.12 -10.78
C LEU A 372 20.63 -23.93 -9.81
N PRO A 373 20.66 -24.69 -8.69
CA PRO A 373 21.82 -24.73 -7.80
C PRO A 373 23.11 -25.11 -8.55
N PRO A 374 24.29 -24.57 -8.17
CA PRO A 374 25.55 -24.78 -8.90
C PRO A 374 25.87 -26.25 -9.24
N GLN A 375 25.56 -27.16 -8.33
CA GLN A 375 25.77 -28.61 -8.49
C GLN A 375 24.89 -29.29 -9.55
N HIS A 376 23.75 -28.68 -9.92
CA HIS A 376 22.80 -29.18 -10.91
C HIS A 376 22.85 -28.41 -12.23
N ARG A 377 23.82 -27.49 -12.40
CA ARG A 377 24.00 -26.73 -13.64
C ARG A 377 24.63 -27.61 -14.72
N LEU A 378 24.18 -27.41 -15.96
CA LEU A 378 24.87 -27.97 -17.12
C LEU A 378 26.20 -27.23 -17.35
N PRO A 379 27.28 -27.94 -17.73
CA PRO A 379 28.55 -27.30 -18.05
C PRO A 379 28.40 -26.34 -19.24
N LYS A 380 29.05 -25.17 -19.18
CA LYS A 380 29.04 -24.17 -20.27
C LYS A 380 29.43 -24.76 -21.63
N ARG A 381 30.39 -25.69 -21.67
CA ARG A 381 30.80 -26.39 -22.90
C ARG A 381 29.65 -27.19 -23.52
N LEU A 382 28.84 -27.86 -22.70
CA LEU A 382 27.68 -28.62 -23.16
C LEU A 382 26.58 -27.68 -23.66
N LEU A 383 26.32 -26.58 -22.96
CA LEU A 383 25.35 -25.56 -23.39
C LEU A 383 25.71 -24.95 -24.75
N ASN A 384 26.98 -24.58 -24.97
CA ASN A 384 27.44 -24.06 -26.26
C ASN A 384 27.34 -25.11 -27.38
N LEU A 385 27.59 -26.38 -27.05
CA LEU A 385 27.49 -27.49 -27.99
C LEU A 385 26.03 -27.77 -28.38
N LEU A 386 25.09 -27.68 -27.44
CA LEU A 386 23.66 -27.77 -27.71
C LEU A 386 23.18 -26.63 -28.62
N ALA A 387 23.53 -25.38 -28.26
CA ALA A 387 23.17 -24.20 -29.03
C ALA A 387 23.72 -24.25 -30.47
N LYS A 388 24.96 -24.72 -30.67
CA LYS A 388 25.57 -24.88 -32.00
C LYS A 388 24.77 -25.81 -32.92
N HIS A 389 24.03 -26.76 -32.36
CA HIS A 389 23.23 -27.72 -33.11
C HIS A 389 21.72 -27.43 -33.05
N GLY A 390 21.33 -26.22 -32.64
CA GLY A 390 19.94 -25.77 -32.63
C GLY A 390 19.10 -26.23 -31.43
N TYR A 391 19.69 -26.88 -30.42
CA TYR A 391 18.99 -27.21 -29.17
C TYR A 391 19.16 -26.05 -28.18
N CYS A 392 18.27 -25.07 -28.27
CA CYS A 392 18.37 -23.83 -27.48
C CYS A 392 17.34 -23.79 -26.35
N ASN A 393 16.18 -24.40 -26.55
CA ASN A 393 15.01 -24.29 -25.69
C ASN A 393 14.73 -25.60 -24.94
N LEU A 394 14.04 -25.51 -23.80
CA LEU A 394 13.67 -26.70 -23.02
C LEU A 394 12.81 -27.67 -23.83
N ALA A 395 11.92 -27.16 -24.69
CA ALA A 395 11.08 -27.97 -25.58
C ALA A 395 11.90 -28.88 -26.50
N ASP A 396 13.15 -28.52 -26.82
CA ASP A 396 14.01 -29.31 -27.71
C ASP A 396 14.51 -30.60 -27.03
N VAL A 397 14.53 -30.63 -25.69
CA VAL A 397 15.11 -31.73 -24.88
C VAL A 397 14.14 -32.37 -23.90
N GLY A 398 12.99 -31.76 -23.62
CA GLY A 398 12.00 -32.27 -22.68
C GLY A 398 10.62 -31.64 -22.83
N THR A 399 9.60 -32.25 -22.22
CA THR A 399 8.21 -31.78 -22.23
C THR A 399 7.58 -31.93 -20.86
N TRP A 400 6.80 -30.94 -20.43
CA TRP A 400 6.08 -31.02 -19.17
C TRP A 400 4.82 -31.86 -19.27
N ILE A 401 4.57 -32.68 -18.24
CA ILE A 401 3.33 -33.41 -18.02
C ILE A 401 2.83 -33.10 -16.62
N ILE A 402 1.51 -32.98 -16.50
CA ILE A 402 0.82 -32.77 -15.24
C ILE A 402 0.34 -34.14 -14.77
N LEU A 403 0.75 -34.55 -13.58
CA LEU A 403 0.25 -35.78 -12.98
C LEU A 403 -1.07 -35.54 -12.24
N PRO A 404 -2.06 -36.43 -12.39
CA PRO A 404 -3.28 -36.38 -11.59
C PRO A 404 -2.93 -36.74 -10.14
N SER A 405 -2.77 -35.72 -9.30
CA SER A 405 -2.55 -35.86 -7.86
C SER A 405 -3.27 -34.73 -7.12
N PRO A 406 -3.62 -34.89 -5.83
CA PRO A 406 -4.25 -33.82 -5.06
C PRO A 406 -3.40 -32.55 -4.94
N HIS A 407 -2.11 -32.63 -5.25
CA HIS A 407 -1.17 -31.51 -5.28
C HIS A 407 -0.72 -31.12 -6.70
N HIS A 408 -1.32 -31.70 -7.76
CA HIS A 408 -1.00 -31.50 -9.17
C HIS A 408 0.50 -31.30 -9.43
N GLN A 409 1.26 -32.40 -9.38
CA GLN A 409 2.70 -32.33 -9.60
C GLN A 409 3.03 -32.22 -11.09
N THR A 410 3.91 -31.30 -11.44
CA THR A 410 4.44 -31.14 -12.80
C THR A 410 5.76 -31.89 -12.93
N LEU A 411 5.85 -32.80 -13.90
CA LEU A 411 7.09 -33.51 -14.25
C LEU A 411 7.57 -33.07 -15.63
N CYS A 412 8.88 -32.86 -15.77
CA CYS A 412 9.49 -32.69 -17.08
C CYS A 412 9.97 -34.05 -17.56
N ILE A 413 9.35 -34.58 -18.61
CA ILE A 413 9.74 -35.85 -19.22
C ILE A 413 10.81 -35.57 -20.28
N PRO A 414 11.97 -36.26 -20.20
CA PRO A 414 13.02 -36.12 -21.20
C PRO A 414 12.54 -36.61 -22.57
N ARG A 415 12.92 -35.91 -23.64
CA ARG A 415 12.74 -36.43 -24.99
C ARG A 415 13.80 -37.51 -25.29
N PRO A 416 13.44 -38.55 -26.05
CA PRO A 416 14.43 -39.51 -26.53
C PRO A 416 15.48 -38.79 -27.40
N ALA A 417 16.70 -39.34 -27.43
CA ALA A 417 17.76 -38.78 -28.26
C ALA A 417 17.30 -38.74 -29.73
N PRO A 418 17.41 -37.59 -30.42
CA PRO A 418 17.07 -37.52 -31.82
C PRO A 418 17.90 -38.56 -32.59
N THR A 419 17.22 -39.36 -33.43
CA THR A 419 17.86 -40.41 -34.24
C THR A 419 19.00 -39.85 -35.09
N ILE A 420 18.84 -38.60 -35.59
CA ILE A 420 19.79 -37.88 -36.44
C ILE A 420 20.76 -36.97 -35.64
N ALA A 421 20.81 -37.07 -34.31
CA ALA A 421 21.70 -36.22 -33.51
C ALA A 421 23.20 -36.49 -33.82
N PRO A 422 24.05 -35.44 -33.90
CA PRO A 422 25.50 -35.59 -34.03
C PRO A 422 26.08 -36.46 -32.91
N GLN A 423 27.10 -37.28 -33.22
CA GLN A 423 27.75 -38.16 -32.23
C GLN A 423 28.27 -37.40 -31.01
N SER A 424 28.71 -36.13 -31.20
CA SER A 424 29.16 -35.25 -30.11
C SER A 424 28.08 -34.91 -29.09
N ILE A 425 26.79 -34.96 -29.46
CA ILE A 425 25.65 -34.76 -28.54
C ILE A 425 25.19 -36.09 -27.94
N LYS A 426 25.15 -37.16 -28.74
CA LYS A 426 24.63 -38.47 -28.32
C LYS A 426 25.31 -38.99 -27.04
N GLY A 427 26.63 -38.83 -26.91
CA GLY A 427 27.37 -39.22 -25.70
C GLY A 427 27.00 -38.43 -24.43
N HIS A 428 26.42 -37.24 -24.57
CA HIS A 428 25.98 -36.39 -23.45
C HIS A 428 24.47 -36.50 -23.17
N TRP A 429 23.70 -37.18 -24.02
CA TRP A 429 22.25 -37.28 -23.88
C TRP A 429 21.79 -37.89 -22.55
N PRO A 430 22.40 -38.95 -22.00
CA PRO A 430 22.00 -39.48 -20.68
C PRO A 430 22.03 -38.41 -19.58
N ARG A 431 23.06 -37.54 -19.59
CA ARG A 431 23.16 -36.43 -18.64
C ARG A 431 22.08 -35.37 -18.86
N ILE A 432 21.65 -35.14 -20.10
CA ILE A 432 20.55 -34.22 -20.44
C ILE A 432 19.22 -34.81 -19.96
N THR A 433 19.03 -36.12 -20.14
CA THR A 433 17.87 -36.87 -19.64
C THR A 433 17.78 -36.79 -18.11
N ASP A 434 18.88 -37.05 -17.40
CA ASP A 434 18.93 -36.94 -15.94
C ASP A 434 18.68 -35.51 -15.47
N TRP A 435 19.27 -34.53 -16.15
CA TRP A 435 19.08 -33.12 -15.84
C TRP A 435 17.62 -32.71 -16.02
N THR A 436 17.01 -33.00 -17.17
CA THR A 436 15.61 -32.66 -17.48
C THR A 436 14.63 -33.33 -16.51
N ALA A 437 14.82 -34.63 -16.23
CA ALA A 437 14.02 -35.35 -15.25
C ALA A 437 14.15 -34.75 -13.83
N GLY A 438 15.29 -34.16 -13.49
CA GLY A 438 15.55 -33.54 -12.19
C GLY A 438 14.98 -32.13 -11.99
N ILE A 439 14.61 -31.40 -13.05
CA ILE A 439 14.22 -29.97 -12.98
C ILE A 439 13.04 -29.75 -12.01
N HIS A 440 12.04 -30.63 -12.03
CA HIS A 440 10.84 -30.49 -11.21
C HIS A 440 11.14 -30.35 -9.71
N ARG A 441 12.20 -31.00 -9.22
CA ARG A 441 12.62 -30.97 -7.80
C ARG A 441 13.06 -29.58 -7.34
N PHE A 442 13.44 -28.71 -8.28
CA PHE A 442 13.98 -27.39 -7.99
C PHE A 442 13.02 -26.25 -8.35
N LEU A 443 11.82 -26.54 -8.89
CA LEU A 443 10.83 -25.51 -9.24
C LEU A 443 10.53 -24.58 -8.06
N HIS A 444 10.32 -25.14 -6.87
CA HIS A 444 10.09 -24.36 -5.65
C HIS A 444 11.24 -23.42 -5.29
N THR A 445 12.47 -23.69 -5.73
CA THR A 445 13.63 -22.85 -5.38
C THR A 445 13.67 -21.55 -6.17
N PHE A 446 13.23 -21.55 -7.43
CA PHE A 446 13.30 -20.36 -8.30
C PHE A 446 11.92 -19.79 -8.69
N LEU A 447 10.83 -20.52 -8.42
CA LEU A 447 9.44 -20.08 -8.64
C LEU A 447 8.66 -19.87 -7.33
N ALA A 448 9.36 -19.74 -6.21
CA ALA A 448 8.72 -19.40 -4.93
C ALA A 448 7.85 -18.14 -5.09
N PRO A 449 6.63 -18.12 -4.51
CA PRO A 449 6.10 -19.08 -3.54
C PRO A 449 5.35 -20.29 -4.11
N ASP A 450 4.96 -20.25 -5.38
CA ASP A 450 4.01 -21.20 -5.97
C ASP A 450 4.54 -21.74 -7.31
N PRO A 451 4.98 -23.00 -7.39
CA PRO A 451 5.50 -23.57 -8.64
C PRO A 451 4.41 -23.73 -9.70
N THR A 452 3.12 -23.67 -9.33
CA THR A 452 2.03 -23.83 -10.29
C THR A 452 1.96 -22.67 -11.28
N VAL A 453 2.68 -21.56 -11.05
CA VAL A 453 2.78 -20.43 -11.99
C VAL A 453 3.32 -20.80 -13.37
N ILE A 454 3.98 -21.97 -13.52
CA ILE A 454 4.33 -22.49 -14.86
C ILE A 454 3.11 -22.99 -15.62
N ILE A 455 2.04 -23.40 -14.94
CA ILE A 455 0.83 -23.90 -15.58
C ILE A 455 0.05 -22.69 -16.12
N PRO A 456 -0.43 -22.75 -17.38
CA PRO A 456 -1.22 -21.68 -17.99
C PRO A 456 -2.36 -21.18 -17.08
N PRO A 457 -2.60 -19.85 -16.98
CA PRO A 457 -3.61 -19.29 -16.09
C PRO A 457 -5.00 -19.94 -16.23
N LYS A 458 -5.45 -20.24 -17.45
CA LYS A 458 -6.76 -20.86 -17.67
C LYS A 458 -6.84 -22.29 -17.11
N GLN A 459 -5.76 -23.06 -17.17
CA GLN A 459 -5.73 -24.41 -16.59
C GLN A 459 -5.74 -24.36 -15.05
N ARG A 460 -4.98 -23.44 -14.45
CA ARG A 460 -5.06 -23.20 -12.99
C ARG A 460 -6.44 -22.76 -12.53
N GLN A 461 -7.12 -21.92 -13.33
CA GLN A 461 -8.50 -21.53 -13.07
C GLN A 461 -9.41 -22.74 -13.03
N VAL A 462 -9.38 -23.60 -14.06
CA VAL A 462 -10.20 -24.82 -14.11
C VAL A 462 -9.94 -25.70 -12.90
N TRP A 463 -8.69 -25.91 -12.51
CA TRP A 463 -8.37 -26.70 -11.32
C TRP A 463 -8.87 -26.09 -10.02
N ALA A 464 -8.82 -24.76 -9.89
CA ALA A 464 -9.37 -24.08 -8.73
C ALA A 464 -10.90 -24.24 -8.67
N GLU A 465 -11.59 -24.17 -9.80
CA GLU A 465 -13.03 -24.42 -9.92
C GLU A 465 -13.39 -25.87 -9.59
N ASP A 466 -12.67 -26.84 -10.18
CA ASP A 466 -12.83 -28.28 -9.92
C ASP A 466 -12.55 -28.62 -8.45
N TYR A 467 -11.54 -27.99 -7.84
CA TYR A 467 -11.24 -28.15 -6.42
C TYR A 467 -12.39 -27.65 -5.55
N LEU A 468 -12.92 -26.46 -5.82
CA LEU A 468 -14.06 -25.89 -5.08
C LEU A 468 -15.31 -26.78 -5.20
N LEU A 469 -15.68 -27.17 -6.43
CA LEU A 469 -16.85 -28.03 -6.69
C LEU A 469 -16.67 -29.43 -6.08
N GLY A 470 -15.50 -30.04 -6.28
CA GLY A 470 -15.17 -31.37 -5.78
C GLY A 470 -15.22 -31.42 -4.25
N PHE A 471 -14.61 -30.44 -3.56
CA PHE A 471 -14.64 -30.40 -2.10
C PHE A 471 -16.04 -30.06 -1.56
N SER A 472 -16.78 -29.14 -2.21
CA SER A 472 -18.15 -28.83 -1.80
C SER A 472 -19.06 -30.06 -1.86
N SER A 473 -18.92 -30.93 -2.87
CA SER A 473 -19.70 -32.17 -2.95
C SER A 473 -19.37 -33.18 -1.84
N LEU A 474 -18.11 -33.21 -1.37
CA LEU A 474 -17.68 -34.06 -0.24
C LEU A 474 -18.15 -33.51 1.12
N LEU A 475 -18.28 -32.20 1.24
CA LEU A 475 -18.65 -31.51 2.49
C LEU A 475 -20.15 -31.45 2.76
N SER A 476 -21.01 -31.90 1.83
CA SER A 476 -22.47 -31.83 1.86
C SER A 476 -23.16 -32.66 2.99
N ARG A 477 -22.71 -32.55 4.24
CA ARG A 477 -23.26 -33.30 5.39
C ARG A 477 -23.48 -32.43 6.62
N PHE A 478 -24.20 -31.33 6.49
CA PHE A 478 -24.78 -30.63 7.65
C PHE A 478 -26.04 -29.88 7.22
N HIS A 479 -27.11 -30.60 6.87
CA HIS A 479 -28.44 -29.98 6.87
C HIS A 479 -29.10 -30.34 8.19
N ASP A 480 -29.44 -29.34 9.00
CA ASP A 480 -30.49 -29.50 10.00
C ASP A 480 -31.81 -29.51 9.21
N PRO A 481 -32.59 -30.60 9.20
CA PRO A 481 -33.73 -30.81 8.28
C PRO A 481 -34.91 -29.84 8.43
N GLN A 482 -34.76 -28.71 9.12
CA GLN A 482 -35.86 -27.80 9.47
C GLN A 482 -36.14 -26.68 8.45
N VAL A 483 -35.26 -26.40 7.49
CA VAL A 483 -35.51 -25.38 6.45
C VAL A 483 -35.43 -25.99 5.04
N PRO A 484 -36.57 -26.21 4.35
CA PRO A 484 -36.55 -26.58 2.94
C PRO A 484 -36.06 -25.39 2.11
N ILE A 485 -34.98 -25.61 1.36
CA ILE A 485 -34.40 -24.62 0.45
C ILE A 485 -34.89 -24.96 -0.95
N GLU A 486 -35.54 -24.04 -1.65
CA GLU A 486 -35.96 -24.32 -3.04
C GLU A 486 -34.71 -24.44 -3.94
N PRO A 487 -34.74 -25.29 -4.98
CA PRO A 487 -33.55 -25.63 -5.77
C PRO A 487 -32.84 -24.44 -6.44
N HIS A 488 -33.55 -23.33 -6.66
CA HIS A 488 -33.00 -22.13 -7.30
C HIS A 488 -32.38 -21.11 -6.32
N TYR A 489 -32.46 -21.31 -4.99
CA TYR A 489 -31.86 -20.40 -4.01
C TYR A 489 -30.46 -20.84 -3.58
N PHE A 490 -29.55 -19.87 -3.58
CA PHE A 490 -28.20 -19.98 -3.07
C PHE A 490 -27.94 -18.83 -2.10
N ALA A 491 -27.33 -19.09 -0.94
CA ALA A 491 -27.01 -18.06 0.05
C ALA A 491 -25.55 -18.14 0.48
N SER A 492 -24.95 -17.00 0.84
CA SER A 492 -23.58 -16.95 1.38
C SER A 492 -23.38 -15.77 2.32
N ASP A 493 -22.48 -15.95 3.29
CA ASP A 493 -22.06 -14.94 4.26
C ASP A 493 -20.62 -15.23 4.72
N ALA A 494 -19.91 -14.22 5.22
CA ALA A 494 -18.55 -14.33 5.74
C ALA A 494 -18.36 -13.70 7.13
N SER A 495 -17.61 -14.40 7.98
CA SER A 495 -17.28 -13.96 9.33
C SER A 495 -15.79 -13.75 9.50
N LYS A 496 -15.40 -12.81 10.37
CA LYS A 496 -14.01 -12.47 10.68
C LYS A 496 -13.79 -12.41 12.19
N VAL A 497 -12.81 -13.18 12.66
CA VAL A 497 -12.35 -13.17 14.06
C VAL A 497 -10.86 -12.79 14.11
N PRO A 498 -10.46 -11.74 14.85
CA PRO A 498 -9.05 -11.44 15.07
C PRO A 498 -8.40 -12.53 15.94
N LEU A 499 -7.26 -13.07 15.49
CA LEU A 499 -6.50 -14.13 16.18
C LEU A 499 -5.27 -13.60 16.95
N SER A 500 -4.85 -12.37 16.66
CA SER A 500 -3.69 -11.75 17.30
C SER A 500 -3.99 -10.33 17.73
N SER A 501 -3.07 -9.76 18.51
CA SER A 501 -3.13 -8.36 18.90
C SER A 501 -3.16 -7.44 17.66
N PRO A 502 -3.98 -6.38 17.66
CA PRO A 502 -3.95 -5.36 16.61
C PRO A 502 -2.62 -4.56 16.55
N PHE A 503 -1.67 -4.86 17.44
CA PHE A 503 -0.31 -4.34 17.44
C PHE A 503 0.73 -5.28 16.84
N ASP A 504 0.37 -6.52 16.49
CA ASP A 504 1.22 -7.28 15.59
C ASP A 504 1.30 -6.48 14.28
N PRO A 505 2.51 -6.13 13.78
CA PRO A 505 2.64 -5.54 12.45
C PRO A 505 1.94 -6.39 11.38
N PHE A 506 1.78 -7.69 11.61
CA PHE A 506 1.05 -8.59 10.74
C PHE A 506 -0.11 -9.25 11.52
N PRO A 507 -1.24 -8.53 11.73
CA PRO A 507 -2.34 -9.05 12.52
C PRO A 507 -2.90 -10.31 11.87
N LEU A 508 -2.83 -11.42 12.58
CA LEU A 508 -3.53 -12.66 12.27
C LEU A 508 -5.02 -12.49 12.53
N SER A 509 -5.83 -12.90 11.55
CA SER A 509 -7.27 -13.03 11.65
C SER A 509 -7.74 -14.28 10.91
N SER A 510 -8.75 -14.92 11.46
CA SER A 510 -9.48 -16.00 10.82
C SER A 510 -10.65 -15.39 10.06
N VAL A 511 -10.71 -15.60 8.75
CA VAL A 511 -11.90 -15.30 7.95
C VAL A 511 -12.42 -16.58 7.36
N THR A 512 -13.69 -16.84 7.59
CA THR A 512 -14.43 -17.98 7.08
C THR A 512 -15.64 -17.47 6.31
N PHE A 513 -16.05 -18.19 5.28
CA PHE A 513 -17.33 -17.96 4.61
C PHE A 513 -18.06 -19.27 4.44
N SER A 514 -19.37 -19.19 4.41
CA SER A 514 -20.23 -20.33 4.16
C SER A 514 -21.07 -20.10 2.91
N SER A 515 -21.48 -21.20 2.30
CA SER A 515 -22.35 -21.24 1.15
C SER A 515 -23.34 -22.37 1.36
N VAL A 516 -24.61 -22.08 1.11
CA VAL A 516 -25.72 -23.01 1.23
C VAL A 516 -26.54 -22.98 -0.05
N SER A 517 -26.81 -24.17 -0.59
CA SER A 517 -27.74 -24.45 -1.68
C SER A 517 -28.69 -25.58 -1.27
N HIS A 518 -29.66 -25.91 -2.12
CA HIS A 518 -30.55 -27.07 -1.91
C HIS A 518 -29.79 -28.40 -1.73
N HIS A 519 -28.62 -28.56 -2.37
CA HIS A 519 -27.89 -29.84 -2.37
C HIS A 519 -26.62 -29.83 -1.51
N THR A 520 -26.11 -28.66 -1.15
CA THR A 520 -24.78 -28.53 -0.54
C THR A 520 -24.76 -27.44 0.52
N SER A 521 -24.25 -27.75 1.71
CA SER A 521 -23.78 -26.75 2.67
C SER A 521 -22.28 -26.92 2.84
N SER A 522 -21.52 -25.84 2.69
CA SER A 522 -20.06 -25.89 2.83
C SER A 522 -19.53 -24.62 3.47
N THR A 523 -18.51 -24.79 4.32
CA THR A 523 -17.80 -23.70 4.97
C THR A 523 -16.32 -23.77 4.63
N TRP A 524 -15.73 -22.61 4.40
CA TRP A 524 -14.38 -22.46 3.85
C TRP A 524 -13.59 -21.42 4.62
N SER A 525 -12.27 -21.58 4.64
CA SER A 525 -11.31 -20.69 5.28
C SER A 525 -10.50 -19.90 4.24
N LEU A 526 -10.24 -18.62 4.51
CA LEU A 526 -9.39 -17.76 3.69
C LEU A 526 -7.91 -17.76 4.13
N GLN A 527 -7.52 -18.68 5.03
CA GLN A 527 -6.15 -18.72 5.59
C GLN A 527 -5.05 -18.86 4.51
N SER A 528 -5.35 -19.48 3.36
CA SER A 528 -4.44 -19.60 2.22
C SER A 528 -4.09 -18.27 1.54
N LEU A 529 -4.94 -17.25 1.66
CA LEU A 529 -4.70 -15.92 1.07
C LEU A 529 -3.70 -15.11 1.88
N GLY A 530 -3.55 -15.42 3.17
CA GLY A 530 -2.65 -14.74 4.09
C GLY A 530 -3.20 -14.67 5.52
N PRO A 531 -2.49 -13.96 6.41
CA PRO A 531 -2.83 -13.84 7.83
C PRO A 531 -3.94 -12.81 8.10
N ASP A 532 -4.16 -11.82 7.23
CA ASP A 532 -5.19 -10.78 7.44
C ASP A 532 -6.18 -10.64 6.27
N PRO A 533 -6.87 -11.73 5.86
CA PRO A 533 -7.93 -11.61 4.87
C PRO A 533 -9.04 -10.67 5.40
N SER A 534 -9.72 -10.00 4.48
CA SER A 534 -10.84 -9.12 4.77
C SER A 534 -12.16 -9.88 4.68
N THR A 535 -13.14 -9.52 5.51
CA THR A 535 -14.50 -10.07 5.42
C THR A 535 -15.06 -9.92 4.01
N ALA A 536 -14.79 -8.80 3.34
CA ALA A 536 -15.22 -8.56 1.96
C ALA A 536 -14.63 -9.54 0.93
N GLU A 537 -13.42 -10.10 1.18
CA GLU A 537 -12.91 -11.22 0.36
C GLU A 537 -13.75 -12.47 0.60
N GLY A 538 -14.08 -12.79 1.85
CA GLY A 538 -14.96 -13.92 2.19
C GLY A 538 -16.33 -13.80 1.52
N GLU A 539 -16.94 -12.61 1.56
CA GLU A 539 -18.20 -12.32 0.88
C GLU A 539 -18.13 -12.55 -0.63
N ALA A 540 -17.07 -12.05 -1.26
CA ALA A 540 -16.87 -12.23 -2.70
C ALA A 540 -16.64 -13.70 -3.05
N PHE A 541 -15.89 -14.46 -2.23
CA PHE A 541 -15.71 -15.90 -2.42
C PHE A 541 -17.00 -16.69 -2.21
N GLY A 542 -17.86 -16.29 -1.27
CA GLY A 542 -19.18 -16.90 -1.07
C GLY A 542 -20.07 -16.76 -2.31
N ILE A 543 -20.15 -15.56 -2.88
CA ILE A 543 -20.87 -15.32 -4.15
C ILE A 543 -20.25 -16.15 -5.28
N LEU A 544 -18.93 -16.20 -5.38
CA LEU A 544 -18.22 -16.99 -6.38
C LEU A 544 -18.55 -18.48 -6.31
N LEU A 545 -18.54 -19.06 -5.11
CA LEU A 545 -18.85 -20.46 -4.91
C LEU A 545 -20.30 -20.77 -5.29
N ASN A 546 -21.24 -19.91 -4.89
CA ASN A 546 -22.65 -20.05 -5.29
C ASN A 546 -22.84 -19.99 -6.80
N LEU A 547 -22.09 -19.14 -7.51
CA LEU A 547 -22.11 -19.10 -8.97
C LEU A 547 -21.57 -20.38 -9.61
N LEU A 548 -20.50 -20.97 -9.06
CA LEU A 548 -19.99 -22.25 -9.52
C LEU A 548 -20.98 -23.40 -9.27
N LEU A 549 -21.62 -23.41 -8.10
CA LEU A 549 -22.66 -24.38 -7.77
C LEU A 549 -23.88 -24.26 -8.70
N ALA A 550 -24.36 -23.05 -8.97
CA ALA A 550 -25.42 -22.79 -9.94
C ALA A 550 -25.03 -23.18 -11.38
N SER A 551 -23.75 -23.02 -11.76
CA SER A 551 -23.25 -23.44 -13.07
C SER A 551 -23.15 -24.95 -13.22
N SER A 552 -22.87 -25.68 -12.12
CA SER A 552 -22.75 -27.15 -12.12
C SER A 552 -24.10 -27.86 -11.97
N HIS A 553 -25.06 -27.21 -11.31
CA HIS A 553 -26.42 -27.68 -11.10
C HIS A 553 -27.40 -26.65 -11.71
N PRO A 554 -27.54 -26.64 -13.06
CA PRO A 554 -28.37 -25.65 -13.73
C PRO A 554 -29.81 -25.76 -13.26
N THR A 555 -30.35 -24.63 -12.81
CA THR A 555 -31.75 -24.45 -12.42
C THR A 555 -32.35 -23.32 -13.24
N ASP A 556 -33.67 -23.30 -13.39
CA ASP A 556 -34.35 -22.17 -14.03
C ASP A 556 -34.25 -20.95 -13.09
N ASP A 557 -33.72 -19.84 -13.60
CA ASP A 557 -33.57 -18.55 -12.93
C ASP A 557 -32.95 -18.60 -11.51
N PRO A 558 -31.66 -19.02 -11.37
CA PRO A 558 -30.99 -19.09 -10.08
C PRO A 558 -30.89 -17.73 -9.39
N ILE A 559 -31.15 -17.72 -8.08
CA ILE A 559 -31.12 -16.53 -7.21
C ILE A 559 -30.01 -16.70 -6.18
N ILE A 560 -29.09 -15.73 -6.14
CA ILE A 560 -27.98 -15.70 -5.18
C ILE A 560 -28.22 -14.59 -4.16
N LEU A 561 -28.26 -14.97 -2.89
CA LEU A 561 -28.49 -14.13 -1.72
C LEU A 561 -27.15 -13.87 -1.00
N SER A 562 -26.88 -12.59 -0.72
CA SER A 562 -25.76 -12.16 0.15
C SER A 562 -26.16 -10.88 0.87
N ASP A 563 -25.67 -10.67 2.08
CA ASP A 563 -25.89 -9.43 2.83
C ASP A 563 -24.87 -8.33 2.49
N HIS A 564 -23.84 -8.67 1.71
CA HIS A 564 -22.79 -7.74 1.34
C HIS A 564 -23.23 -6.82 0.19
N LEU A 565 -23.94 -5.76 0.56
CA LEU A 565 -24.52 -4.75 -0.34
C LEU A 565 -23.53 -4.21 -1.38
N SER A 566 -22.27 -4.04 -1.00
CA SER A 566 -21.24 -3.49 -1.88
C SER A 566 -20.93 -4.42 -3.04
N SER A 567 -20.78 -5.73 -2.79
CA SER A 567 -20.55 -6.73 -3.85
C SER A 567 -21.78 -6.86 -4.75
N VAL A 568 -22.99 -6.95 -4.16
CA VAL A 568 -24.24 -7.09 -4.93
C VAL A 568 -24.45 -5.89 -5.85
N LYS A 569 -24.33 -4.66 -5.35
CA LYS A 569 -24.45 -3.44 -6.17
C LYS A 569 -23.40 -3.40 -7.28
N PHE A 570 -22.15 -3.72 -6.95
CA PHE A 570 -21.06 -3.71 -7.90
C PHE A 570 -21.31 -4.70 -9.06
N LEU A 571 -21.69 -5.94 -8.74
CA LEU A 571 -21.94 -7.00 -9.72
C LEU A 571 -23.23 -6.76 -10.53
N ASN A 572 -24.28 -6.22 -9.94
CA ASN A 572 -25.49 -5.84 -10.67
C ASN A 572 -25.26 -4.67 -11.63
N SER A 573 -24.29 -3.80 -11.34
CA SER A 573 -23.86 -2.73 -12.26
C SER A 573 -22.90 -3.18 -13.36
N ARG A 574 -22.72 -4.49 -13.59
CA ARG A 574 -21.70 -5.04 -14.53
C ARG A 574 -21.73 -4.48 -15.94
N GLN A 575 -22.90 -4.13 -16.47
CA GLN A 575 -23.04 -3.57 -17.82
C GLN A 575 -22.46 -2.16 -17.96
N SER A 576 -22.30 -1.41 -16.85
CA SER A 576 -21.72 -0.06 -16.83
C SER A 576 -20.31 -0.02 -16.23
N LEU A 577 -19.72 -1.17 -15.89
CA LEU A 577 -18.37 -1.23 -15.33
C LEU A 577 -17.33 -0.90 -16.39
N SER A 578 -16.67 0.26 -16.24
CA SER A 578 -15.46 0.54 -17.00
C SER A 578 -14.30 -0.37 -16.53
N HIS A 579 -13.45 -0.81 -17.45
CA HIS A 579 -12.23 -1.57 -17.14
C HIS A 579 -11.33 -0.83 -16.12
N LEU A 580 -11.33 0.50 -16.16
CA LEU A 580 -10.60 1.36 -15.22
C LEU A 580 -11.16 1.30 -13.79
N SER A 581 -12.48 1.16 -13.63
CA SER A 581 -13.12 1.03 -12.32
C SER A 581 -12.69 -0.27 -11.62
N LEU A 582 -12.59 -1.37 -12.37
CA LEU A 582 -12.18 -2.67 -11.84
C LEU A 582 -10.69 -2.71 -11.48
N HIS A 583 -9.82 -2.07 -12.27
CA HIS A 583 -8.37 -2.02 -12.00
C HIS A 583 -8.02 -1.45 -10.62
N ARG A 584 -8.83 -0.51 -10.11
CA ARG A 584 -8.62 0.15 -8.82
C ARG A 584 -9.34 -0.56 -7.67
N HIS A 585 -10.17 -1.55 -7.96
CA HIS A 585 -10.94 -2.25 -6.94
C HIS A 585 -10.02 -3.19 -6.13
N PRO A 586 -10.08 -3.19 -4.78
CA PRO A 586 -9.26 -4.07 -3.97
C PRO A 586 -9.50 -5.56 -4.29
N LEU A 587 -10.76 -5.96 -4.49
CA LEU A 587 -11.14 -7.35 -4.79
C LEU A 587 -11.11 -7.70 -6.29
N ARG A 588 -10.36 -6.96 -7.11
CA ARG A 588 -10.43 -7.10 -8.58
C ARG A 588 -10.19 -8.54 -9.06
N HIS A 589 -9.30 -9.28 -8.42
CA HIS A 589 -8.94 -10.63 -8.83
C HIS A 589 -10.08 -11.64 -8.61
N ILE A 590 -10.86 -11.47 -7.53
CA ILE A 590 -12.07 -12.27 -7.28
C ILE A 590 -13.21 -11.82 -8.20
N TYR A 591 -13.38 -10.51 -8.40
CA TYR A 591 -14.42 -10.01 -9.30
C TYR A 591 -14.16 -10.35 -10.77
N LEU A 592 -12.92 -10.35 -11.24
CA LEU A 592 -12.57 -10.85 -12.56
C LEU A 592 -12.96 -12.33 -12.72
N TRP A 593 -12.75 -13.14 -11.67
CA TRP A 593 -13.18 -14.53 -11.67
C TRP A 593 -14.71 -14.67 -11.70
N ILE A 594 -15.43 -13.90 -10.89
CA ILE A 594 -16.89 -13.86 -10.89
C ILE A 594 -17.43 -13.44 -12.27
N LEU A 595 -16.85 -12.41 -12.88
CA LEU A 595 -17.27 -11.93 -14.21
C LEU A 595 -16.97 -12.97 -15.30
N ASP A 596 -15.83 -13.68 -15.23
CA ASP A 596 -15.53 -14.79 -16.15
C ASP A 596 -16.56 -15.92 -16.00
N ILE A 597 -16.94 -16.30 -14.77
CA ILE A 597 -18.00 -17.30 -14.53
C ILE A 597 -19.36 -16.80 -15.06
N LEU A 598 -19.75 -15.57 -14.74
CA LEU A 598 -21.01 -14.96 -15.21
C LEU A 598 -21.11 -14.91 -16.74
N SER A 599 -19.99 -14.70 -17.43
CA SER A 599 -19.95 -14.68 -18.90
C SER A 599 -20.26 -16.03 -19.56
N ARG A 600 -20.23 -17.12 -18.79
CA ARG A 600 -20.53 -18.48 -19.27
C ARG A 600 -22.03 -18.81 -19.23
N PHE A 601 -22.84 -18.00 -18.52
CA PHE A 601 -24.29 -18.19 -18.44
C PHE A 601 -24.97 -17.57 -19.66
N GLN A 602 -25.98 -18.25 -20.21
CA GLN A 602 -26.89 -17.67 -21.21
C GLN A 602 -27.76 -16.58 -20.57
N SER A 603 -28.35 -16.89 -19.42
CA SER A 603 -29.08 -15.96 -18.55
C SER A 603 -28.38 -15.91 -17.19
N PRO A 604 -27.72 -14.80 -16.83
CA PRO A 604 -26.94 -14.71 -15.60
C PRO A 604 -27.87 -14.75 -14.36
N PRO A 605 -27.45 -15.41 -13.26
CA PRO A 605 -28.21 -15.48 -12.01
C PRO A 605 -28.60 -14.10 -11.47
N SER A 606 -29.73 -14.02 -10.77
CA SER A 606 -30.18 -12.82 -10.07
C SER A 606 -29.45 -12.68 -8.74
N LEU A 607 -28.65 -11.61 -8.55
CA LEU A 607 -28.01 -11.33 -7.27
C LEU A 607 -28.87 -10.37 -6.43
N LEU A 608 -29.36 -10.84 -5.28
CA LEU A 608 -30.21 -10.07 -4.38
C LEU A 608 -29.51 -9.82 -3.04
N HIS A 609 -29.64 -8.60 -2.55
CA HIS A 609 -29.14 -8.22 -1.23
C HIS A 609 -30.18 -8.52 -0.15
N VAL A 610 -29.77 -9.24 0.89
CA VAL A 610 -30.58 -9.50 2.09
C VAL A 610 -30.04 -8.65 3.25
N LYS A 611 -30.93 -8.09 4.10
CA LYS A 611 -30.45 -7.30 5.24
C LYS A 611 -29.94 -8.24 6.36
N ALA A 612 -28.70 -8.02 6.78
CA ALA A 612 -28.10 -8.67 7.94
C ALA A 612 -28.89 -8.43 9.24
N HIS A 613 -28.84 -9.39 10.16
CA HIS A 613 -29.33 -9.31 11.55
C HIS A 613 -30.76 -8.77 11.69
N THR A 614 -31.66 -9.18 10.82
CA THR A 614 -33.10 -8.85 10.94
C THR A 614 -33.83 -9.92 11.74
N SER A 615 -34.84 -9.52 12.52
CA SER A 615 -35.78 -10.45 13.19
C SER A 615 -36.85 -11.01 12.24
N SER A 616 -36.63 -10.87 10.93
CA SER A 616 -37.54 -11.34 9.89
C SER A 616 -37.43 -12.85 9.74
N THR A 617 -38.56 -13.52 9.58
CA THR A 617 -38.67 -14.98 9.38
C THR A 617 -38.88 -15.37 7.92
N SER A 618 -38.71 -14.43 6.98
CA SER A 618 -38.81 -14.73 5.54
C SER A 618 -37.75 -15.74 5.11
N LEU A 619 -38.02 -16.52 4.04
CA LEU A 619 -37.09 -17.51 3.51
C LEU A 619 -35.67 -16.94 3.32
N HIS A 620 -35.55 -15.77 2.69
CA HIS A 620 -34.26 -15.09 2.49
C HIS A 620 -33.56 -14.77 3.81
N SER A 621 -34.31 -14.36 4.84
CA SER A 621 -33.75 -14.03 6.15
C SER A 621 -33.28 -15.30 6.88
N ASN A 622 -34.05 -16.38 6.80
CA ASN A 622 -33.68 -17.67 7.38
C ASN A 622 -32.43 -18.25 6.71
N LEU A 623 -32.35 -18.19 5.39
CA LEU A 623 -31.15 -18.59 4.64
C LEU A 623 -29.93 -17.79 5.07
N ASN A 624 -30.07 -16.46 5.21
CA ASN A 624 -29.01 -15.60 5.71
C ASN A 624 -28.57 -15.97 7.13
N HIS A 625 -29.51 -16.26 8.04
CA HIS A 625 -29.20 -16.67 9.41
C HIS A 625 -28.43 -18.00 9.45
N ILE A 626 -28.75 -18.95 8.56
CA ILE A 626 -28.04 -20.22 8.46
C ILE A 626 -26.59 -20.00 8.01
N VAL A 627 -26.36 -19.20 6.97
CA VAL A 627 -25.00 -18.93 6.48
C VAL A 627 -24.17 -18.11 7.47
N ASP A 628 -24.75 -17.11 8.15
CA ASP A 628 -24.09 -16.36 9.23
C ASP A 628 -23.67 -17.31 10.36
N TYR A 629 -24.58 -18.18 10.79
CA TYR A 629 -24.31 -19.17 11.82
C TYR A 629 -23.13 -20.07 11.43
N TYR A 630 -23.14 -20.65 10.23
CA TYR A 630 -22.05 -21.51 9.78
C TYR A 630 -20.73 -20.76 9.62
N ALA A 631 -20.74 -19.55 9.05
CA ALA A 631 -19.52 -18.75 8.89
C ALA A 631 -18.90 -18.42 10.25
N SER A 632 -19.72 -17.97 11.21
CA SER A 632 -19.28 -17.54 12.55
C SER A 632 -18.91 -18.69 13.49
N HIS A 633 -19.50 -19.89 13.35
CA HIS A 633 -19.19 -21.05 14.22
C HIS A 633 -18.03 -21.91 13.69
N SER A 634 -17.57 -21.67 12.45
CA SER A 634 -16.52 -22.49 11.81
C SER A 634 -15.10 -21.92 11.95
N HIS A 635 -14.92 -20.89 12.78
CA HIS A 635 -13.58 -20.43 13.13
C HIS A 635 -12.85 -21.51 13.93
N LEU A 636 -11.64 -21.87 13.48
CA LEU A 636 -10.74 -22.77 14.22
C LEU A 636 -10.56 -22.28 15.67
N PRO A 637 -10.82 -23.12 16.70
CA PRO A 637 -10.44 -22.79 18.07
C PRO A 637 -8.92 -22.62 18.13
N SER A 638 -8.48 -21.46 18.61
CA SER A 638 -7.08 -21.07 18.77
C SER A 638 -6.20 -22.21 19.29
N LEU A 639 -5.12 -22.52 18.56
CA LEU A 639 -4.00 -23.39 18.95
C LEU A 639 -3.17 -22.78 20.11
N THR A 640 -3.83 -22.33 21.18
CA THR A 640 -3.19 -21.75 22.38
C THR A 640 -3.54 -22.48 23.68
N THR A 641 -4.27 -23.60 23.63
CA THR A 641 -4.52 -24.44 24.81
C THR A 641 -3.88 -25.81 24.65
N THR A 642 -2.75 -25.99 25.34
CA THR A 642 -2.02 -27.26 25.57
C THR A 642 -2.83 -28.20 26.47
N THR A 643 -3.99 -28.66 26.02
CA THR A 643 -4.67 -29.83 26.59
C THR A 643 -5.29 -30.62 25.45
N ALA A 644 -4.50 -31.57 24.95
CA ALA A 644 -4.93 -32.58 24.00
C ALA A 644 -5.82 -33.59 24.72
N SER A 645 -7.14 -33.41 24.67
CA SER A 645 -8.10 -34.47 24.99
C SER A 645 -9.52 -34.04 24.60
N SER A 646 -9.80 -34.01 23.30
CA SER A 646 -11.14 -34.22 22.69
C SER A 646 -10.98 -34.09 21.17
N PHE A 647 -10.52 -35.16 20.54
CA PHE A 647 -10.40 -35.27 19.09
C PHE A 647 -11.80 -35.44 18.45
N SER A 648 -12.25 -34.42 17.71
CA SER A 648 -13.06 -34.62 16.51
C SER A 648 -12.60 -33.61 15.46
N PHE A 649 -11.98 -34.15 14.41
CA PHE A 649 -11.42 -33.42 13.28
C PHE A 649 -12.54 -32.75 12.46
N HIS A 650 -12.66 -31.42 12.52
CA HIS A 650 -13.26 -30.63 11.45
C HIS A 650 -12.26 -29.54 11.05
N LEU A 651 -11.33 -29.88 10.16
CA LEU A 651 -10.45 -28.91 9.49
C LEU A 651 -11.25 -28.26 8.36
N THR A 652 -11.70 -27.02 8.55
CA THR A 652 -12.32 -26.21 7.48
C THR A 652 -11.33 -26.09 6.31
N PRO A 653 -11.69 -26.48 5.07
CA PRO A 653 -10.77 -26.40 3.94
C PRO A 653 -10.43 -24.96 3.59
N CYS A 654 -9.27 -24.76 2.96
CA CYS A 654 -8.84 -23.44 2.50
C CYS A 654 -9.19 -23.23 1.02
N VAL A 655 -9.57 -22.02 0.65
CA VAL A 655 -9.78 -21.68 -0.77
C VAL A 655 -8.47 -21.68 -1.56
N PRO A 656 -8.51 -21.97 -2.88
CA PRO A 656 -7.34 -21.78 -3.73
C PRO A 656 -7.04 -20.29 -3.90
N VAL A 657 -5.74 -19.94 -3.94
CA VAL A 657 -5.33 -18.56 -4.25
C VAL A 657 -5.53 -18.31 -5.75
N PRO A 658 -6.29 -17.28 -6.17
CA PRO A 658 -6.62 -17.03 -7.58
C PRO A 658 -5.46 -16.37 -8.33
N THR A 659 -4.31 -17.04 -8.38
CA THR A 659 -3.07 -16.57 -9.01
C THR A 659 -3.19 -16.30 -10.51
N PHE A 660 -4.27 -16.77 -11.14
CA PHE A 660 -4.62 -16.55 -12.56
C PHE A 660 -5.33 -15.22 -12.85
N PHE A 661 -5.89 -14.53 -11.85
CA PHE A 661 -6.49 -13.18 -12.00
C PHE A 661 -5.77 -12.09 -11.18
N LEU A 662 -4.70 -12.45 -10.49
CA LEU A 662 -3.78 -11.48 -9.90
C LEU A 662 -2.96 -10.76 -10.99
N ASP A 663 -2.35 -9.63 -10.64
CA ASP A 663 -1.46 -8.93 -11.57
C ASP A 663 -0.26 -9.82 -11.92
N THR A 664 0.26 -9.68 -13.14
CA THR A 664 1.40 -10.48 -13.62
C THR A 664 2.56 -10.46 -12.63
N PHE A 665 2.83 -9.32 -11.99
CA PHE A 665 3.76 -9.20 -10.87
C PHE A 665 3.01 -8.79 -9.60
N THR A 666 2.92 -9.69 -8.63
CA THR A 666 2.22 -9.39 -7.36
C THR A 666 3.19 -9.61 -6.19
N PRO A 667 3.37 -8.62 -5.28
CA PRO A 667 4.25 -8.80 -4.13
C PRO A 667 3.82 -9.99 -3.27
N PHE A 668 4.77 -10.72 -2.75
CA PHE A 668 4.56 -11.83 -1.83
C PHE A 668 5.45 -11.68 -0.61
N SER A 669 4.93 -12.04 0.56
CA SER A 669 5.69 -12.12 1.80
C SER A 669 5.47 -13.50 2.41
N PRO A 670 6.53 -14.22 2.83
CA PRO A 670 6.38 -15.49 3.51
C PRO A 670 5.50 -15.41 4.77
N ARG A 671 5.43 -14.23 5.39
CA ARG A 671 4.58 -13.98 6.57
C ARG A 671 3.14 -13.65 6.19
N THR A 672 2.92 -12.93 5.09
CA THR A 672 1.60 -12.36 4.76
C THR A 672 0.90 -12.92 3.53
N GLY A 673 1.50 -13.83 2.80
CA GLY A 673 0.95 -14.28 1.53
C GLY A 673 1.08 -13.23 0.43
N PHE A 674 0.20 -13.29 -0.56
CA PHE A 674 0.17 -12.34 -1.68
C PHE A 674 -0.46 -11.00 -1.26
N ILE A 675 0.24 -9.91 -1.55
CA ILE A 675 -0.20 -8.55 -1.24
C ILE A 675 -0.82 -7.94 -2.50
N SER A 676 -2.09 -8.25 -2.74
CA SER A 676 -2.85 -7.70 -3.88
C SER A 676 -3.40 -6.30 -3.61
N THR A 677 -3.59 -5.93 -2.34
CA THR A 677 -4.19 -4.65 -1.94
C THR A 677 -3.51 -4.04 -0.73
N ARG A 678 -3.80 -2.75 -0.48
CA ARG A 678 -3.39 -2.04 0.74
C ARG A 678 -1.87 -2.07 0.98
N LEU A 679 -1.07 -2.05 -0.10
CA LEU A 679 0.39 -2.06 -0.03
C LEU A 679 0.96 -1.06 0.99
N GLN A 680 0.36 0.13 1.09
CA GLN A 680 0.73 1.12 2.11
C GLN A 680 0.69 0.55 3.53
N LYS A 681 -0.34 -0.22 3.91
CA LYS A 681 -0.41 -0.83 5.25
C LYS A 681 0.74 -1.80 5.49
N PHE A 682 1.11 -2.59 4.48
CA PHE A 682 2.21 -3.54 4.59
C PHE A 682 3.56 -2.85 4.68
N VAL A 683 3.80 -1.81 3.87
CA VAL A 683 5.04 -1.01 3.93
C VAL A 683 5.13 -0.31 5.29
N ASP A 684 4.00 0.22 5.77
CA ASP A 684 3.90 0.84 7.09
C ASP A 684 4.20 -0.16 8.21
N ALA A 685 3.64 -1.37 8.16
CA ALA A 685 3.89 -2.44 9.11
C ALA A 685 5.36 -2.91 9.10
N ALA A 686 5.94 -3.09 7.91
CA ALA A 686 7.31 -3.54 7.77
C ALA A 686 8.31 -2.48 8.24
N TYR A 687 8.06 -1.21 7.93
CA TYR A 687 8.81 -0.08 8.47
C TYR A 687 8.75 -0.03 10.02
N LEU A 688 7.59 -0.31 10.60
CA LEU A 688 7.45 -0.40 12.06
C LEU A 688 8.14 -1.62 12.64
N HIS A 689 8.19 -2.75 11.94
CA HIS A 689 8.94 -3.91 12.39
C HIS A 689 10.45 -3.64 12.37
N ARG A 690 10.97 -3.02 11.31
CA ARG A 690 12.38 -2.62 11.19
C ARG A 690 12.81 -1.67 12.30
N ASN A 691 12.00 -0.64 12.56
CA ASN A 691 12.38 0.45 13.45
C ASN A 691 11.79 0.33 14.87
N GLY A 692 10.79 -0.52 15.07
CA GLY A 692 10.07 -0.72 16.33
C GLY A 692 10.66 -1.78 17.25
N SER A 693 11.60 -2.60 16.76
CA SER A 693 12.40 -3.51 17.59
C SER A 693 13.26 -2.76 18.62
N THR A 694 13.39 -1.44 18.47
CA THR A 694 13.98 -0.58 19.48
C THR A 694 13.04 0.61 19.75
N PHE A 695 12.38 0.61 20.91
CA PHE A 695 12.18 1.84 21.67
C PHE A 695 13.39 1.97 22.59
N PRO A 696 14.55 2.51 22.16
CA PRO A 696 15.73 2.44 22.99
C PRO A 696 15.70 3.61 23.97
N SER A 697 14.85 3.65 24.98
CA SER A 697 15.21 4.50 26.11
C SER A 697 16.43 3.85 26.74
N SER A 698 17.55 4.58 26.84
CA SER A 698 18.70 4.14 27.61
C SER A 698 18.21 3.76 29.01
N ASN A 699 18.15 2.45 29.28
CA ASN A 699 17.78 1.75 30.51
C ASN A 699 16.34 1.22 30.68
N ILE A 700 15.39 1.43 29.76
CA ILE A 700 14.09 0.73 29.83
C ILE A 700 13.64 0.31 28.43
N THR A 701 13.81 -0.98 28.14
CA THR A 701 13.19 -1.67 27.00
C THR A 701 11.78 -2.05 27.45
N PHE A 702 10.75 -1.42 26.89
CA PHE A 702 9.36 -1.78 27.19
C PHE A 702 8.91 -2.87 26.20
N PRO A 703 8.65 -4.11 26.63
CA PRO A 703 8.03 -5.10 25.76
C PRO A 703 6.54 -4.73 25.61
N PRO A 704 6.05 -4.37 24.40
CA PRO A 704 4.64 -4.02 24.22
C PRO A 704 3.69 -5.14 24.65
N SER A 705 4.16 -6.39 24.60
CA SER A 705 3.45 -7.59 25.04
C SER A 705 3.10 -7.63 26.53
N LEU A 706 3.68 -6.77 27.37
CA LEU A 706 3.35 -6.67 28.80
C LEU A 706 2.14 -5.76 29.08
N TYR A 707 1.73 -4.95 28.11
CA TYR A 707 0.67 -3.95 28.26
C TYR A 707 -0.57 -4.32 27.45
N ASP A 708 -1.64 -3.56 27.63
CA ASP A 708 -2.89 -3.76 26.91
C ASP A 708 -2.67 -3.57 25.40
N PRO A 709 -3.10 -4.53 24.55
CA PRO A 709 -2.91 -4.48 23.10
C PRO A 709 -3.86 -3.51 22.36
N ARG A 710 -4.70 -2.80 23.11
CA ARG A 710 -5.59 -1.69 22.74
C ARG A 710 -5.00 -0.50 21.99
N PRO A 711 -5.23 -0.19 20.69
CA PRO A 711 -4.72 1.07 20.14
C PRO A 711 -5.26 2.29 20.90
N PRO A 712 -4.41 3.28 21.20
CA PRO A 712 -4.87 4.47 21.91
C PRO A 712 -5.84 5.29 21.05
N PRO A 713 -6.77 6.02 21.67
CA PRO A 713 -7.72 6.86 20.96
C PRO A 713 -7.01 7.89 20.07
N LEU A 714 -7.46 8.05 18.83
CA LEU A 714 -6.83 8.95 17.85
C LEU A 714 -7.06 10.44 18.16
N TYR A 715 -8.18 10.77 18.80
CA TYR A 715 -8.63 12.15 18.99
C TYR A 715 -7.57 13.08 19.62
N PRO A 716 -6.91 12.72 20.75
CA PRO A 716 -5.89 13.57 21.40
C PRO A 716 -4.70 13.92 20.50
N TYR A 717 -4.38 13.06 19.54
CA TYR A 717 -3.20 13.20 18.68
C TYR A 717 -3.51 13.83 17.32
N HIS A 718 -4.75 13.70 16.84
CA HIS A 718 -5.13 14.11 15.48
C HIS A 718 -6.10 15.30 15.44
N ARG A 719 -6.98 15.44 16.43
CA ARG A 719 -8.15 16.34 16.35
C ARG A 719 -8.27 17.33 17.52
N ALA A 720 -7.60 17.07 18.64
CA ALA A 720 -7.72 17.92 19.81
C ALA A 720 -7.27 19.37 19.55
N VAL A 721 -8.07 20.32 20.04
CA VAL A 721 -7.83 21.77 19.93
C VAL A 721 -6.68 22.20 20.86
N SER A 722 -6.55 21.56 22.02
CA SER A 722 -5.37 21.61 22.88
C SER A 722 -4.61 20.30 22.82
N SER A 723 -3.30 20.37 22.61
CA SER A 723 -2.45 19.18 22.37
C SER A 723 -1.20 19.15 23.25
N PHE A 724 -1.16 19.93 24.33
CA PHE A 724 -0.01 19.94 25.24
C PHE A 724 0.27 18.54 25.82
N SER A 725 -0.78 17.78 26.15
CA SER A 725 -0.64 16.36 26.54
C SER A 725 0.06 15.53 25.46
N ALA A 726 -0.27 15.71 24.17
CA ALA A 726 0.39 15.00 23.08
C ALA A 726 1.87 15.42 22.93
N VAL A 727 2.19 16.69 23.16
CA VAL A 727 3.58 17.17 23.24
C VAL A 727 4.32 16.47 24.39
N VAL A 728 3.74 16.43 25.60
CA VAL A 728 4.33 15.71 26.74
C VAL A 728 4.54 14.24 26.40
N GLN A 729 3.58 13.58 25.75
CA GLN A 729 3.74 12.20 25.28
C GLN A 729 4.92 12.04 24.31
N LEU A 730 5.08 12.94 23.34
CA LEU A 730 6.21 12.91 22.39
C LEU A 730 7.57 12.93 23.10
N TYR A 731 7.75 13.84 24.07
CA TYR A 731 9.00 13.92 24.82
C TYR A 731 9.15 12.80 25.85
N ALA A 732 8.06 12.37 26.49
CA ALA A 732 8.07 11.28 27.47
C ALA A 732 8.50 9.96 26.81
N ARG A 733 7.86 9.59 25.69
CA ARG A 733 8.15 8.37 24.92
C ARG A 733 9.53 8.40 24.25
N SER A 734 10.03 9.60 23.90
CA SER A 734 11.41 9.76 23.42
C SER A 734 12.45 9.68 24.55
N ALA A 735 12.01 9.63 25.80
CA ALA A 735 12.86 9.84 26.98
C ALA A 735 13.65 11.16 26.92
N GLN A 736 12.99 12.27 26.56
CA GLN A 736 13.61 13.60 26.40
C GLN A 736 12.93 14.69 27.23
N LEU A 737 12.07 14.35 28.19
CA LEU A 737 11.62 15.30 29.20
C LEU A 737 12.81 15.80 30.02
N ASP A 738 12.87 17.10 30.31
CA ASP A 738 13.91 17.77 31.09
C ASP A 738 13.76 17.60 32.60
N SER A 739 13.76 16.34 33.05
CA SER A 739 13.82 16.02 34.48
C SER A 739 15.19 16.38 35.06
N GLY A 740 15.26 16.64 36.37
CA GLY A 740 16.46 17.05 37.09
C GLY A 740 17.60 16.06 36.90
N ARG A 741 17.32 14.74 36.92
CA ARG A 741 18.28 13.71 36.53
C ARG A 741 18.91 13.95 35.15
N LYS A 742 18.09 14.21 34.13
CA LYS A 742 18.59 14.40 32.76
C LYS A 742 19.30 15.72 32.57
N LEU A 743 18.86 16.76 33.27
CA LEU A 743 19.59 18.02 33.33
C LEU A 743 20.96 17.80 33.96
N ALA A 744 21.04 17.20 35.15
CA ALA A 744 22.30 16.85 35.83
C ALA A 744 23.26 16.05 34.94
N VAL A 745 22.76 14.99 34.29
CA VAL A 745 23.55 14.14 33.38
C VAL A 745 24.05 14.91 32.14
N ARG A 746 23.27 15.84 31.58
CA ARG A 746 23.61 16.52 30.31
C ARG A 746 24.33 17.85 30.46
N THR A 747 24.11 18.55 31.58
CA THR A 747 24.70 19.87 31.84
C THR A 747 25.81 19.81 32.91
N SER A 748 26.18 18.61 33.37
CA SER A 748 27.15 18.40 34.45
C SER A 748 26.82 19.18 35.74
N SER A 749 25.54 19.42 35.99
CA SER A 749 25.06 20.09 37.22
C SER A 749 25.01 19.07 38.37
N THR A 750 25.36 19.50 39.58
CA THR A 750 25.52 18.61 40.75
C THR A 750 24.21 18.19 41.40
N ASP A 751 23.08 18.88 41.15
CA ASP A 751 21.82 18.55 41.81
C ASP A 751 20.80 17.91 40.86
N GLY A 752 20.71 16.58 40.93
CA GLY A 752 19.68 15.77 40.27
C GLY A 752 18.41 15.59 41.13
N ARG A 753 18.32 16.21 42.31
CA ARG A 753 17.17 16.07 43.21
C ARG A 753 15.92 16.73 42.65
N CYS A 754 14.78 16.35 43.22
CA CYS A 754 13.48 16.90 42.86
C CYS A 754 13.38 18.39 43.13
N ARG A 755 13.10 19.19 42.08
CA ARG A 755 12.88 20.65 42.14
C ARG A 755 11.66 21.08 42.97
N PHE A 756 10.93 20.12 43.52
CA PHE A 756 9.80 20.32 44.41
C PHE A 756 10.13 20.06 45.88
N GLY A 757 11.39 19.82 46.21
CA GLY A 757 11.87 19.64 47.59
C GLY A 757 11.79 18.19 48.09
N CYS A 758 11.66 17.21 47.21
CA CYS A 758 11.73 15.80 47.59
C CYS A 758 13.19 15.34 47.71
N LEU A 759 13.47 14.41 48.63
CA LEU A 759 14.81 13.82 48.82
C LEU A 759 15.23 12.89 47.66
N ALA A 760 14.28 12.43 46.85
CA ALA A 760 14.53 11.53 45.72
C ALA A 760 15.10 12.27 44.50
N GLU A 761 15.81 11.51 43.66
CA GLU A 761 16.28 11.97 42.34
C GLU A 761 15.09 12.25 41.41
N GLU A 762 15.15 13.37 40.69
CA GLU A 762 14.09 13.80 39.78
C GLU A 762 14.11 13.01 38.47
N SER A 763 13.59 11.79 38.53
CA SER A 763 13.27 10.97 37.36
C SER A 763 11.86 11.31 36.83
N SER A 764 11.57 10.90 35.59
CA SER A 764 10.19 11.01 35.06
C SER A 764 9.19 10.25 35.94
N HIS A 765 9.55 9.03 36.37
CA HIS A 765 8.70 8.22 37.25
C HIS A 765 8.46 8.93 38.59
N HIS A 766 9.49 9.50 39.21
CA HIS A 766 9.33 10.29 40.43
C HIS A 766 8.35 11.45 40.24
N ILE A 767 8.54 12.29 39.21
CA ILE A 767 7.66 13.45 38.96
C ILE A 767 6.20 13.02 38.79
N PHE A 768 5.93 12.02 37.95
CA PHE A 768 4.56 11.67 37.59
C PHE A 768 3.87 10.81 38.64
N VAL A 769 4.57 9.86 39.25
CA VAL A 769 3.99 8.80 40.09
C VAL A 769 4.22 9.05 41.57
N GLU A 770 5.46 9.32 42.00
CA GLU A 770 5.81 9.31 43.43
C GLU A 770 5.70 10.70 44.09
N CYS A 771 5.96 11.78 43.34
CA CYS A 771 6.16 13.11 43.91
C CYS A 771 4.89 13.55 44.68
N PRO A 772 4.99 13.82 45.99
CA PRO A 772 3.84 14.18 46.83
C PRO A 772 3.16 15.47 46.37
N ARG A 773 3.92 16.38 45.75
CA ARG A 773 3.40 17.66 45.25
C ARG A 773 2.26 17.49 44.23
N PHE A 774 2.25 16.38 43.50
CA PHE A 774 1.28 16.10 42.45
C PHE A 774 0.21 15.09 42.85
N PHE A 775 0.17 14.67 44.13
CA PHE A 775 -0.82 13.72 44.64
C PHE A 775 -2.26 14.18 44.39
N SER A 776 -2.58 15.44 44.68
CA SER A 776 -3.95 15.98 44.46
C SER A 776 -4.38 15.97 42.99
N ILE A 777 -3.43 16.13 42.06
CA ILE A 777 -3.71 16.07 40.61
C ILE A 777 -3.96 14.63 40.18
N ARG A 778 -3.17 13.67 40.69
CA ARG A 778 -3.40 12.24 40.45
C ARG A 778 -4.77 11.83 41.00
N HIS A 779 -5.08 12.17 42.25
CA HIS A 779 -6.36 11.85 42.87
C HIS A 779 -7.55 12.41 42.07
N ALA A 780 -7.53 13.70 41.72
CA ALA A 780 -8.59 14.30 40.92
C ALA A 780 -8.71 13.68 39.51
N SER A 781 -7.61 13.19 38.94
CA SER A 781 -7.62 12.44 37.68
C SER A 781 -8.20 11.02 37.85
N THR A 782 -7.88 10.34 38.95
CA THR A 782 -8.47 9.05 39.33
C THR A 782 -9.99 9.17 39.48
N ASP A 783 -10.48 10.18 40.19
CA ASP A 783 -11.92 10.41 40.37
C ASP A 783 -12.65 10.61 39.02
N ASN A 784 -12.02 11.33 38.09
CA ASN A 784 -12.55 11.53 36.75
C ASN A 784 -12.58 10.22 35.93
N ILE A 785 -11.51 9.43 36.01
CA ILE A 785 -11.43 8.11 35.36
C ILE A 785 -12.56 7.21 35.87
N ILE A 786 -12.75 7.14 37.19
CA ILE A 786 -13.80 6.33 37.83
C ILE A 786 -15.19 6.80 37.40
N SER A 787 -15.45 8.10 37.46
CA SER A 787 -16.74 8.68 37.03
C SER A 787 -17.10 8.31 35.59
N ARG A 788 -16.13 8.39 34.68
CA ARG A 788 -16.32 8.01 33.27
C ARG A 788 -16.46 6.51 33.08
N ALA A 789 -15.70 5.70 33.81
CA ALA A 789 -15.81 4.25 33.78
C ALA A 789 -17.19 3.79 34.26
N ASN A 790 -17.71 4.37 35.35
CA ASN A 790 -19.06 4.13 35.84
C ASN A 790 -20.14 4.47 34.79
N THR A 791 -19.92 5.50 33.97
CA THR A 791 -20.87 5.82 32.88
C THR A 791 -20.95 4.67 31.85
N ILE A 792 -19.82 4.03 31.51
CA ILE A 792 -19.81 2.87 30.62
C ILE A 792 -20.45 1.64 31.29
N LEU A 793 -20.13 1.40 32.56
CA LEU A 793 -20.67 0.27 33.31
C LEU A 793 -22.18 0.38 33.53
N ASN A 794 -22.70 1.58 33.81
CA ASN A 794 -24.13 1.84 33.96
C ASN A 794 -24.92 1.55 32.67
N VAL A 795 -24.35 1.86 31.50
CA VAL A 795 -24.95 1.51 30.19
C VAL A 795 -25.06 -0.01 30.01
N LEU A 796 -24.15 -0.77 30.62
CA LEU A 796 -24.18 -2.22 30.64
C LEU A 796 -24.92 -2.80 31.86
N GLN A 797 -25.61 -1.96 32.64
CA GLN A 797 -26.31 -2.34 33.88
C GLN A 797 -25.40 -3.05 34.90
N MET A 798 -24.17 -2.56 35.03
CA MET A 798 -23.15 -3.11 35.91
C MET A 798 -22.72 -2.11 36.97
N ASP A 799 -22.58 -2.57 38.21
CA ASP A 799 -22.07 -1.76 39.31
C ASP A 799 -20.59 -2.04 39.57
N LEU A 800 -19.77 -0.99 39.60
CA LEU A 800 -18.32 -1.07 39.83
C LEU A 800 -17.92 -1.78 41.16
N PRO A 801 -18.63 -1.60 42.29
CA PRO A 801 -18.35 -2.31 43.53
C PRO A 801 -18.41 -3.84 43.40
N LEU A 802 -19.21 -4.36 42.45
CA LEU A 802 -19.33 -5.80 42.19
C LEU A 802 -18.15 -6.37 41.40
N LEU A 803 -17.26 -5.51 40.90
CA LEU A 803 -16.06 -5.85 40.13
C LEU A 803 -14.79 -5.45 40.89
N PRO A 804 -14.43 -6.13 41.99
CA PRO A 804 -13.38 -5.68 42.92
C PRO A 804 -12.01 -5.53 42.26
N ARG A 805 -11.66 -6.39 41.30
CA ARG A 805 -10.38 -6.30 40.57
C ARG A 805 -10.33 -5.09 39.64
N LEU A 806 -11.43 -4.77 38.96
CA LEU A 806 -11.53 -3.60 38.09
C LEU A 806 -11.54 -2.31 38.95
N SER A 807 -12.32 -2.30 40.03
CA SER A 807 -12.35 -1.21 40.99
C SER A 807 -10.95 -0.91 41.54
N ASN A 808 -10.24 -1.94 42.00
CA ASN A 808 -8.87 -1.81 42.50
C ASN A 808 -7.92 -1.23 41.44
N LEU A 809 -8.03 -1.68 40.18
CA LEU A 809 -7.24 -1.12 39.08
C LEU A 809 -7.56 0.36 38.86
N LEU A 810 -8.83 0.75 38.82
CA LEU A 810 -9.21 2.14 38.54
C LEU A 810 -8.74 3.09 39.65
N HIS A 811 -8.86 2.69 40.92
CA HIS A 811 -8.43 3.49 42.07
C HIS A 811 -6.91 3.69 42.11
N HIS A 812 -6.13 2.67 41.76
CA HIS A 812 -4.67 2.70 41.87
C HIS A 812 -3.95 2.87 40.52
N PHE A 813 -4.67 3.12 39.42
CA PHE A 813 -4.11 3.14 38.06
C PHE A 813 -2.92 4.11 37.89
N LEU A 814 -2.99 5.28 38.55
CA LEU A 814 -1.95 6.32 38.47
C LEU A 814 -0.81 6.13 39.49
N GLU A 815 -0.79 4.99 40.18
CA GLU A 815 0.15 4.66 41.26
C GLU A 815 0.88 3.35 40.95
N ASP A 816 2.01 3.14 41.61
CA ASP A 816 2.71 1.85 41.57
C ASP A 816 1.87 0.77 42.27
N GLY A 817 1.82 -0.43 41.70
CA GLY A 817 0.97 -1.50 42.23
C GLY A 817 0.99 -2.77 41.40
N SER A 818 0.43 -3.84 41.95
CA SER A 818 0.47 -5.20 41.36
C SER A 818 -0.22 -5.35 40.01
N HIS A 819 -1.07 -4.40 39.63
CA HIS A 819 -1.74 -4.37 38.33
C HIS A 819 -0.82 -3.89 37.18
N TRP A 820 0.29 -3.22 37.50
CA TRP A 820 1.30 -2.83 36.52
C TRP A 820 2.39 -3.91 36.35
N PRO A 821 2.91 -4.12 35.14
CA PRO A 821 4.11 -4.91 34.93
C PRO A 821 5.28 -4.40 35.79
N ALA A 822 6.01 -5.31 36.43
CA ALA A 822 7.08 -4.99 37.39
C ALA A 822 6.66 -4.06 38.55
N GLN A 823 5.35 -4.01 38.87
CA GLN A 823 4.76 -3.19 39.92
C GLN A 823 5.01 -1.68 39.77
N ARG A 824 5.36 -1.22 38.57
CA ARG A 824 5.71 0.19 38.29
C ARG A 824 4.77 0.81 37.27
N SER A 825 4.19 1.95 37.64
CA SER A 825 3.29 2.70 36.79
C SER A 825 4.03 3.46 35.69
N PHE A 826 3.55 3.28 34.47
CA PHE A 826 4.03 3.99 33.29
C PHE A 826 2.91 4.77 32.60
N PHE A 827 1.88 5.18 33.36
CA PHE A 827 0.73 5.92 32.82
C PHE A 827 1.16 7.18 32.05
N TYR A 828 2.25 7.83 32.47
CA TYR A 828 2.75 9.05 31.82
C TYR A 828 3.30 8.83 30.40
N LEU A 829 3.51 7.57 29.98
CA LEU A 829 3.79 7.18 28.60
C LEU A 829 2.51 6.89 27.78
N GLY A 830 1.35 7.00 28.41
CA GLY A 830 0.04 6.65 27.87
C GLY A 830 -0.23 5.15 27.90
N LEU A 831 0.60 4.34 28.55
CA LEU A 831 0.42 2.89 28.60
C LEU A 831 -0.78 2.52 29.49
N VAL A 832 -1.35 1.34 29.24
CA VAL A 832 -2.46 0.77 30.01
C VAL A 832 -2.09 -0.68 30.34
N PRO A 833 -2.24 -1.16 31.58
CA PRO A 833 -2.03 -2.56 31.93
C PRO A 833 -3.09 -3.48 31.26
N LYS A 834 -2.77 -4.76 31.10
CA LYS A 834 -3.67 -5.72 30.40
C LYS A 834 -5.05 -5.79 31.06
N LEU A 835 -6.10 -5.48 30.30
CA LEU A 835 -7.48 -5.54 30.78
C LEU A 835 -8.09 -6.94 30.66
N ASP A 836 -7.61 -7.79 29.74
CA ASP A 836 -8.21 -9.11 29.47
C ASP A 836 -8.32 -10.01 30.72
N PRO A 837 -7.28 -10.14 31.56
CA PRO A 837 -7.36 -10.98 32.77
C PRO A 837 -8.44 -10.50 33.76
N LEU A 838 -8.83 -9.23 33.68
CA LEU A 838 -9.85 -8.63 34.54
C LEU A 838 -11.26 -8.81 33.96
N LEU A 839 -11.37 -8.86 32.63
CA LEU A 839 -12.64 -8.93 31.91
C LEU A 839 -13.12 -10.37 31.62
N HIS A 840 -12.24 -11.37 31.73
CA HIS A 840 -12.58 -12.79 31.66
C HIS A 840 -13.01 -13.41 33.01
N HIS A 841 -13.28 -12.57 34.01
CA HIS A 841 -13.72 -13.00 35.34
C HIS A 841 -15.13 -13.63 35.28
N HIS A 842 -15.41 -14.58 36.19
CA HIS A 842 -16.68 -15.34 36.21
C HIS A 842 -17.93 -14.44 36.27
N GLN A 843 -17.81 -13.27 36.91
CA GLN A 843 -18.89 -12.28 37.05
C GLN A 843 -19.27 -11.60 35.72
N LEU A 844 -18.41 -11.63 34.70
CA LEU A 844 -18.62 -11.00 33.38
C LEU A 844 -19.01 -12.02 32.30
N ARG A 845 -19.25 -13.29 32.67
CA ARG A 845 -19.61 -14.36 31.72
C ARG A 845 -20.96 -14.17 31.05
N HIS A 846 -21.88 -13.42 31.68
CA HIS A 846 -23.20 -13.11 31.11
C HIS A 846 -23.14 -12.13 29.93
N LEU A 847 -22.02 -11.40 29.76
CA LEU A 847 -21.83 -10.51 28.64
C LEU A 847 -21.40 -11.28 27.38
N SER A 848 -22.03 -10.94 26.25
CA SER A 848 -21.62 -11.45 24.95
C SER A 848 -20.17 -11.04 24.64
N GLY A 849 -19.50 -11.77 23.74
CA GLY A 849 -18.11 -11.47 23.34
C GLY A 849 -17.96 -10.02 22.86
N LEU A 850 -18.89 -9.55 22.03
CA LEU A 850 -18.92 -8.18 21.51
C LEU A 850 -19.09 -7.13 22.63
N GLN A 851 -19.93 -7.39 23.63
CA GLN A 851 -20.10 -6.49 24.77
C GLN A 851 -18.82 -6.37 25.60
N ARG A 852 -18.12 -7.50 25.82
CA ARG A 852 -16.83 -7.52 26.52
C ARG A 852 -15.75 -6.75 25.75
N GLU A 853 -15.66 -6.90 24.44
CA GLU A 853 -14.72 -6.12 23.62
C GLU A 853 -15.02 -4.62 23.63
N LYS A 854 -16.29 -4.23 23.51
CA LYS A 854 -16.71 -2.83 23.59
C LYS A 854 -16.37 -2.21 24.95
N LEU A 855 -16.62 -2.95 26.04
CA LEU A 855 -16.25 -2.53 27.39
C LEU A 855 -14.74 -2.34 27.50
N ALA A 856 -13.96 -3.32 27.03
CA ALA A 856 -12.51 -3.26 27.10
C ALA A 856 -11.91 -2.10 26.29
N ALA A 857 -12.40 -1.87 25.08
CA ALA A 857 -11.99 -0.74 24.25
C ALA A 857 -12.39 0.61 24.88
N GLY A 858 -13.59 0.69 25.47
CA GLY A 858 -14.06 1.86 26.19
C GLY A 858 -13.20 2.21 27.41
N LEU A 859 -12.90 1.19 28.25
CA LEU A 859 -12.04 1.34 29.42
C LEU A 859 -10.61 1.72 29.02
N ASN A 860 -10.01 1.07 28.02
CA ASN A 860 -8.69 1.44 27.49
C ASN A 860 -8.66 2.91 27.06
N GLY A 861 -9.69 3.37 26.33
CA GLY A 861 -9.80 4.76 25.88
C GLY A 861 -9.86 5.76 27.04
N ILE A 862 -10.64 5.47 28.09
CA ILE A 862 -10.74 6.33 29.29
C ILE A 862 -9.41 6.36 30.04
N LEU A 863 -8.82 5.21 30.31
CA LEU A 863 -7.56 5.08 31.04
C LEU A 863 -6.44 5.81 30.32
N HIS A 864 -6.29 5.58 29.02
CA HIS A 864 -5.31 6.28 28.19
C HIS A 864 -5.51 7.80 28.22
N GLN A 865 -6.75 8.27 28.00
CA GLN A 865 -7.03 9.70 27.98
C GLN A 865 -6.79 10.36 29.35
N GLY A 866 -7.21 9.70 30.43
CA GLY A 866 -6.96 10.17 31.80
C GLY A 866 -5.47 10.26 32.09
N ALA A 867 -4.71 9.24 31.70
CA ALA A 867 -3.26 9.17 31.87
C ALA A 867 -2.53 10.34 31.19
N ILE A 868 -2.79 10.57 29.90
CA ILE A 868 -2.09 11.63 29.14
C ILE A 868 -2.51 13.04 29.57
N LEU A 869 -3.75 13.22 30.04
CA LEU A 869 -4.22 14.50 30.57
C LEU A 869 -3.59 14.79 31.93
N CYS A 870 -3.51 13.80 32.82
CA CYS A 870 -2.84 13.90 34.11
C CYS A 870 -1.35 14.27 33.92
N ALA A 871 -0.65 13.51 33.06
CA ALA A 871 0.75 13.80 32.72
C ALA A 871 0.94 15.20 32.13
N GLY A 872 0.02 15.63 31.24
CA GLY A 872 0.02 16.98 30.69
C GLY A 872 -0.10 18.07 31.76
N ARG A 873 -1.02 17.91 32.72
CA ARG A 873 -1.22 18.86 33.83
C ARG A 873 -0.01 18.93 34.74
N ILE A 874 0.53 17.78 35.16
CA ILE A 874 1.71 17.69 36.01
C ILE A 874 2.88 18.40 35.31
N TRP A 875 3.17 18.04 34.06
CA TRP A 875 4.30 18.62 33.34
C TRP A 875 4.15 20.12 33.07
N GLY A 876 2.92 20.59 32.86
CA GLY A 876 2.63 22.02 32.73
C GLY A 876 3.06 22.81 33.97
N ILE A 877 2.87 22.25 35.17
CA ILE A 877 3.32 22.86 36.42
C ILE A 877 4.85 22.80 36.55
N VAL A 878 5.47 21.67 36.20
CA VAL A 878 6.93 21.51 36.17
C VAL A 878 7.60 22.59 35.33
N ARG A 879 7.09 22.82 34.12
CA ARG A 879 7.63 23.83 33.20
C ARG A 879 7.45 25.26 33.69
N ARG A 880 6.30 25.59 34.30
CA ARG A 880 6.07 26.92 34.89
C ARG A 880 7.07 27.24 36.01
N ARG A 881 7.40 26.26 36.87
CA ARG A 881 8.39 26.46 37.93
C ARG A 881 9.81 26.67 37.40
N SER A 882 10.20 25.95 36.35
CA SER A 882 11.50 26.13 35.71
C SER A 882 11.66 27.47 35.01
N ALA A 883 10.57 28.06 34.53
CA ALA A 883 10.57 29.43 34.01
C ALA A 883 10.80 30.46 35.14
N SER A 884 10.26 30.20 36.35
CA SER A 884 10.38 31.10 37.49
C SER A 884 11.68 30.97 38.29
N SER A 885 12.45 29.89 38.09
CA SER A 885 13.68 29.61 38.85
C SER A 885 14.98 29.97 38.11
N SER A 886 14.92 30.71 37.00
CA SER A 886 16.15 31.27 36.42
C SER A 886 16.62 32.45 37.30
N PRO A 887 17.81 32.40 37.91
CA PRO A 887 18.27 33.47 38.79
C PRO A 887 18.53 34.74 37.97
N SER A 888 17.98 35.85 38.45
CA SER A 888 18.26 37.19 37.96
C SER A 888 19.71 37.60 38.22
N ALA A 889 20.23 38.47 37.35
CA ALA A 889 21.40 39.35 37.53
C ALA A 889 22.82 38.76 37.41
N ARG A 890 23.35 38.73 36.18
CA ARG A 890 24.67 39.30 35.87
C ARG A 890 24.60 40.07 34.53
N THR A 891 24.83 41.39 34.64
CA THR A 891 25.03 42.42 33.60
C THR A 891 23.96 42.58 32.50
N GLU A 892 23.19 43.66 32.60
CA GLU A 892 22.06 44.05 31.73
C GLU A 892 22.39 44.23 30.24
N SER A 893 23.65 44.44 29.84
CA SER A 893 24.00 44.65 28.42
C SER A 893 24.12 43.36 27.61
N ASP A 894 24.62 42.27 28.20
CA ASP A 894 24.68 40.94 27.54
C ASP A 894 23.35 40.18 27.63
N LEU A 895 22.56 40.52 28.64
CA LEU A 895 21.28 39.90 28.92
C LEU A 895 20.18 40.41 27.97
N ALA A 896 20.22 41.66 27.51
CA ALA A 896 19.31 42.16 26.47
C ALA A 896 19.51 41.46 25.10
N ALA A 897 20.73 40.99 24.81
CA ALA A 897 21.03 40.22 23.61
C ALA A 897 20.60 38.74 23.73
N ARG A 898 20.70 38.13 24.93
CA ARG A 898 20.34 36.71 25.17
C ARG A 898 18.90 36.46 25.65
N ILE A 899 18.22 37.41 26.28
CA ILE A 899 16.81 37.28 26.72
C ILE A 899 15.83 37.31 25.55
N LYS A 900 16.24 37.74 24.35
CA LYS A 900 15.47 37.50 23.13
C LYS A 900 15.45 36.02 22.69
N GLU A 901 16.29 35.15 23.24
CA GLU A 901 16.36 33.74 22.82
C GLU A 901 15.84 32.70 23.84
N LEU A 902 15.62 33.04 25.12
CA LEU A 902 15.25 32.03 26.14
C LEU A 902 14.18 32.48 27.16
N ALA A 903 13.17 33.23 26.73
CA ALA A 903 11.96 33.45 27.52
C ALA A 903 10.81 32.50 27.08
N LEU A 904 10.24 31.76 28.02
CA LEU A 904 9.01 30.99 27.80
C LEU A 904 7.83 31.96 27.58
N PRO A 905 6.98 31.75 26.56
CA PRO A 905 5.87 32.65 26.29
C PRO A 905 4.75 32.55 27.34
N SER A 906 4.08 33.67 27.60
CA SER A 906 3.04 33.89 28.61
C SER A 906 1.74 33.08 28.46
N PHE A 907 1.55 32.28 27.40
CA PHE A 907 0.32 31.52 27.17
C PHE A 907 0.28 30.12 27.84
N LEU A 908 1.36 29.68 28.51
CA LEU A 908 1.36 28.46 29.32
C LEU A 908 0.74 28.64 30.73
N SER A 909 0.13 29.80 31.02
CA SER A 909 -0.47 30.15 32.31
C SER A 909 -1.98 29.95 32.40
N TYR A 910 -2.72 29.71 31.31
CA TYR A 910 -4.17 29.48 31.38
C TYR A 910 -4.53 27.99 31.52
N ILE A 911 -4.56 27.52 32.77
CA ILE A 911 -5.47 26.45 33.19
C ILE A 911 -6.39 27.12 34.21
N PRO A 912 -7.70 27.24 33.98
CA PRO A 912 -8.58 27.77 35.01
C PRO A 912 -8.57 26.80 36.18
N SER A 913 -8.08 27.26 37.33
CA SER A 913 -8.42 26.65 38.62
C SER A 913 -9.88 26.97 38.89
N SER A 914 -10.68 25.93 39.12
CA SER A 914 -12.04 25.94 39.69
C SER A 914 -13.13 26.77 38.97
N SER A 915 -14.18 26.08 38.50
CA SER A 915 -15.54 26.63 38.48
C SER A 915 -16.57 25.49 38.58
N PRO A 916 -17.65 25.64 39.36
CA PRO A 916 -18.63 24.60 39.63
C PRO A 916 -19.69 24.54 38.52
N PHE A 917 -19.93 23.35 37.97
CA PHE A 917 -21.15 23.08 37.21
C PHE A 917 -22.21 22.55 38.18
N LEU A 918 -23.01 23.46 38.74
CA LEU A 918 -24.33 23.17 39.33
C LEU A 918 -25.21 24.40 39.11
N ARG A 919 -26.11 24.35 38.13
CA ARG A 919 -27.41 25.04 38.21
C ARG A 919 -28.47 24.13 37.63
N ILE A 920 -29.27 23.63 38.56
CA ILE A 920 -30.57 23.00 38.38
C ILE A 920 -31.51 24.02 37.76
N THR A 921 -32.22 23.60 36.72
CA THR A 921 -33.31 24.33 36.08
C THR A 921 -34.53 24.33 36.99
N SER A 922 -34.99 25.50 37.42
CA SER A 922 -36.37 25.74 37.84
C SER A 922 -37.11 26.50 36.72
N SER A 923 -38.27 25.97 36.36
CA SER A 923 -39.27 26.39 35.37
C SER A 923 -39.38 27.88 34.99
N PRO A 924 -39.81 28.16 33.75
CA PRO A 924 -40.68 29.31 33.47
C PRO A 924 -42.06 28.85 32.97
N THR A 925 -43.08 29.34 33.65
CA THR A 925 -44.46 29.48 33.17
C THR A 925 -44.50 30.35 31.92
N GLN A 926 -45.20 29.90 30.88
CA GLN A 926 -45.64 30.74 29.76
C GLN A 926 -46.73 31.71 30.22
N PRO A 927 -46.87 32.85 29.52
CA PRO A 927 -48.06 32.95 28.68
C PRO A 927 -47.77 33.40 27.24
N SER A 928 -48.69 32.95 26.40
CA SER A 928 -48.97 33.24 25.00
C SER A 928 -48.90 34.71 24.56
N SER A 929 -48.40 34.96 23.34
CA SER A 929 -49.19 35.42 22.17
C SER A 929 -48.31 36.10 21.10
N SER A 930 -48.59 35.79 19.81
CA SER A 930 -48.39 36.59 18.56
C SER A 930 -46.98 37.15 18.26
N THR A 931 -46.38 37.14 17.06
CA THR A 931 -46.88 37.19 15.68
C THR A 931 -45.67 37.06 14.72
N LEU A 932 -45.85 36.33 13.61
CA LEU A 932 -45.37 36.55 12.23
C LEU A 932 -44.01 37.22 11.87
N SER A 933 -43.35 36.55 10.90
CA SER A 933 -42.66 37.08 9.69
C SER A 933 -41.11 37.06 9.59
N SER A 934 -40.67 36.17 8.68
CA SER A 934 -39.59 36.29 7.66
C SER A 934 -38.23 36.93 8.00
N LEU A 935 -37.18 36.10 8.01
CA LEU A 935 -36.12 36.04 6.98
C LEU A 935 -35.22 34.81 7.20
#